data_AF-A0A2J7R974-F1
#
_entry.id   AF-A0A2J7R974-F1
#
_cell.length_a   1.000
_cell.length_b   1.000
_cell.length_c   1.000
_cell.angle_alpha   90.00
_cell.angle_beta   90.00
_cell.angle_gamma   90.00
#
_symmetry.space_group_name_H-M   'P 1'
#
loop_
_entity.id
_entity.type
_entity.pdbx_description
1 polymer ?
#
loop_
_entity_poly.entity_id
_entity_poly.type
_entity_poly.pdbx_seq_one_letter_code
_entity_poly.pdbx_strand_id
1 'polypeptide(L)'
;MDKAHLCESLMKWLQTFDLDAPHKTLEEISDGVAMAQALTQIAPEWFGESWMSKIKTDAGNNWRLKVSNLKKIVQGIVDYYQECLNQHLTDFNRPDVGEIGEKCNPEELGRLLQLILGCAINCHRKQDYITRIMSMEESVQQVIMQSIQELDRSSMGSSATSIILGSGPETDPQLQRILGELEAATEARDQMAQRCHELDMQVTVLQEEKASVVLENLKLQDRLRQFEALEDPGTSTIHRYKETRKQLDACKEKIFRIETSRDDYRMKVEMQEKELLELHSKLEELQKMADEARHLKDEVDILRETADKAVKYEATIASYKKKLEEYGDLKRQMKILEDKNTDYMQQNMELEEELKKSGTWKPQLELYKKQIAELHQRLSEETKRADKNDFECKNMQEKLSAIQREKERLIIERDSLKETNEELKCSQFAGGSCMSGTTLLAETVSENMIPSEIRERLMRLQHENKMLRMNQRGPDDDKLSMVQALLDESTQRVNHLCMENRLANQKILELEKEVQEGGGAGLRQRLTDLQGQLHIAQGEKERRVSQLEEREVSIAEHKQKIAALEETLRRKDAEFQALEERYRKYIEKAKSVIKTLDPKQNPGSAEAAVLRSQLLEKHKLIEDLEEEKEHTRAFHEMEEKLMVAAFYKLSTVRQREALDNRLAALSSGQGQSFLARQRQATRRTTQHQHFDSR
;
A
#
# COMPACT_ATOMS: atom_id res chain seq x y z
N MET A 1 19.46 32.84 -2.56
CA MET A 1 20.28 33.46 -1.49
C MET A 1 20.63 32.39 -0.48
N ASP A 2 21.85 32.37 0.07
CA ASP A 2 22.16 31.53 1.23
C ASP A 2 21.37 32.04 2.45
N LYS A 3 20.47 31.21 2.96
CA LYS A 3 19.53 31.58 4.02
C LYS A 3 20.22 31.85 5.36
N ALA A 4 21.40 31.29 5.59
CA ALA A 4 22.20 31.59 6.78
C ALA A 4 22.82 33.01 6.69
N HIS A 5 23.32 33.39 5.51
CA HIS A 5 23.87 34.72 5.24
C HIS A 5 22.81 35.83 5.31
N LEU A 6 21.56 35.51 4.93
CA LEU A 6 20.40 36.38 5.12
C LEU A 6 20.18 36.72 6.59
N CYS A 7 20.13 35.69 7.46
CA CYS A 7 19.92 35.86 8.88
C CYS A 7 21.00 36.74 9.51
N GLU A 8 22.27 36.49 9.20
CA GLU A 8 23.39 37.28 9.73
C GLU A 8 23.29 38.76 9.35
N SER A 9 22.99 39.03 8.08
CA SER A 9 22.86 40.41 7.56
C SER A 9 21.67 41.14 8.19
N LEU A 10 20.54 40.46 8.39
CA LEU A 10 19.37 41.04 9.04
C LEU A 10 19.54 41.21 10.56
N MET A 11 20.35 40.37 11.22
CA MET A 11 20.73 40.61 12.62
C MET A 11 21.59 41.85 12.76
N LYS A 12 22.57 42.07 11.86
CA LYS A 12 23.34 43.33 11.82
C LYS A 12 22.43 44.54 11.65
N TRP A 13 21.35 44.41 10.85
CA TRP A 13 20.36 45.47 10.71
C TRP A 13 19.53 45.68 11.99
N LEU A 14 19.10 44.60 12.65
CA LEU A 14 18.38 44.70 13.93
C LEU A 14 19.23 45.38 15.02
N GLN A 15 20.55 45.20 15.00
CA GLN A 15 21.50 45.87 15.90
C GLN A 15 21.60 47.39 15.69
N THR A 16 21.00 47.93 14.63
CA THR A 16 20.89 49.39 14.44
C THR A 16 19.74 50.01 15.23
N PHE A 17 18.90 49.19 15.86
CA PHE A 17 17.81 49.64 16.74
C PHE A 17 18.30 49.81 18.17
N ASP A 18 17.75 50.81 18.86
CA ASP A 18 18.01 51.03 20.28
C ASP A 18 16.97 50.25 21.10
N LEU A 19 17.30 48.99 21.43
CA LEU A 19 16.39 48.03 22.07
C LEU A 19 16.87 47.68 23.49
N ASP A 20 15.94 47.59 24.45
CA ASP A 20 16.27 47.18 25.83
C ASP A 20 16.64 45.69 25.93
N ALA A 21 16.10 44.85 25.04
CA ALA A 21 16.37 43.42 25.02
C ALA A 21 17.72 43.12 24.35
N PRO A 22 18.46 42.09 24.82
CA PRO A 22 19.69 41.66 24.18
C PRO A 22 19.41 41.12 22.77
N HIS A 23 20.24 41.50 21.79
CA HIS A 23 20.01 41.20 20.37
C HIS A 23 21.30 41.06 19.55
N LYS A 24 22.39 40.59 20.18
CA LYS A 24 23.70 40.40 19.53
C LYS A 24 23.87 39.01 18.93
N THR A 25 23.25 38.01 19.56
CA THR A 25 23.37 36.60 19.16
C THR A 25 22.03 36.01 18.75
N LEU A 26 22.08 34.92 18.00
CA LEU A 26 20.91 34.18 17.54
C LEU A 26 20.03 33.70 18.71
N GLU A 27 20.67 33.25 19.80
CA GLU A 27 19.98 32.73 20.98
C GLU A 27 19.23 33.82 21.75
N GLU A 28 19.79 35.03 21.81
CA GLU A 28 19.16 36.20 22.45
C GLU A 28 17.90 36.65 21.71
N ILE A 29 17.88 36.56 20.37
CA ILE A 29 16.75 37.01 19.55
C ILE A 29 15.65 35.93 19.45
N SER A 30 15.99 34.67 19.73
CA SER A 30 15.08 33.51 19.59
C SER A 30 13.84 33.54 20.48
N ASP A 31 13.81 34.37 21.53
CA ASP A 31 12.67 34.52 22.44
C ASP A 31 11.59 35.49 21.91
N GLY A 32 11.89 36.22 20.84
CA GLY A 32 11.04 37.19 20.18
C GLY A 32 10.95 38.57 20.85
N VAL A 33 11.59 38.81 22.00
CA VAL A 33 11.42 40.06 22.75
C VAL A 33 12.03 41.24 21.98
N ALA A 34 13.26 41.10 21.49
CA ALA A 34 13.91 42.12 20.68
C ALA A 34 13.13 42.43 19.38
N MET A 35 12.57 41.41 18.73
CA MET A 35 11.75 41.59 17.53
C MET A 35 10.46 42.36 17.83
N ALA A 36 9.82 42.07 18.96
CA ALA A 36 8.62 42.78 19.36
C ALA A 36 8.89 44.26 19.66
N GLN A 37 10.02 44.56 20.33
CA GLN A 37 10.46 45.95 20.55
C GLN A 37 10.81 46.67 19.25
N ALA A 38 11.43 46.00 18.28
CA ALA A 38 11.68 46.59 16.97
C ALA A 38 10.37 46.93 16.25
N LEU A 39 9.37 46.04 16.31
CA LEU A 39 8.05 46.29 15.71
C LEU A 39 7.32 47.48 16.35
N THR A 40 7.42 47.65 17.67
CA THR A 40 6.83 48.83 18.36
C THR A 40 7.50 50.13 17.93
N GLN A 41 8.80 50.13 17.61
CA GLN A 41 9.47 51.29 17.01
C GLN A 41 9.08 51.51 15.54
N ILE A 42 8.91 50.43 14.77
CA ILE A 42 8.58 50.51 13.33
C ILE A 42 7.19 51.11 13.12
N ALA A 43 6.18 50.57 13.78
CA ALA A 43 4.80 50.99 13.64
C ALA A 43 4.12 51.04 15.02
N PRO A 44 4.38 52.10 15.83
CA PRO A 44 3.81 52.24 17.18
C PRO A 44 2.28 52.33 17.17
N GLU A 45 1.69 52.80 16.06
CA GLU A 45 0.24 52.87 15.84
C GLU A 45 -0.42 51.48 15.84
N TRP A 46 0.32 50.44 15.43
CA TRP A 46 -0.17 49.06 15.34
C TRP A 46 0.37 48.19 16.48
N PHE A 47 1.68 48.25 16.70
CA PHE A 47 2.38 47.52 17.74
C PHE A 47 2.55 48.40 18.99
N GLY A 48 1.43 48.79 19.60
CA GLY A 48 1.42 49.63 20.80
C GLY A 48 1.78 48.89 22.10
N GLU A 49 1.78 49.61 23.23
CA GLU A 49 2.09 49.05 24.57
C GLU A 49 1.16 47.90 24.97
N SER A 50 -0.12 47.97 24.59
CA SER A 50 -1.11 46.93 24.86
C SER A 50 -0.78 45.61 24.15
N TRP A 51 -0.22 45.69 22.93
CA TRP A 51 0.26 44.51 22.21
C TRP A 51 1.57 43.99 22.80
N MET A 52 2.52 44.88 23.10
CA MET A 52 3.80 44.52 23.71
C MET A 52 3.64 43.82 25.06
N SER A 53 2.65 44.22 25.88
CA SER A 53 2.34 43.58 27.17
C SER A 53 1.98 42.08 27.05
N LYS A 54 1.60 41.62 25.85
CA LYS A 54 1.31 40.20 25.58
C LYS A 54 2.58 39.38 25.40
N ILE A 55 3.72 40.00 25.15
CA ILE A 55 5.02 39.34 24.96
C ILE A 55 5.68 39.13 26.32
N LYS A 56 6.06 37.90 26.62
CA LYS A 56 6.69 37.54 27.90
C LYS A 56 8.20 37.77 27.81
N THR A 57 8.74 38.62 28.68
CA THR A 57 10.17 38.97 28.71
C THR A 57 11.03 37.99 29.52
N ASP A 58 10.41 37.10 30.31
CA ASP A 58 11.04 36.14 31.21
C ASP A 58 11.11 34.71 30.64
N ALA A 59 11.17 34.58 29.30
CA ALA A 59 11.11 33.28 28.64
C ALA A 59 12.33 32.37 28.94
N GLY A 60 13.53 32.95 29.15
CA GLY A 60 14.76 32.21 29.44
C GLY A 60 15.00 31.06 28.45
N ASN A 61 15.24 29.85 28.95
CA ASN A 61 15.43 28.63 28.14
C ASN A 61 14.12 27.86 27.86
N ASN A 62 12.95 28.41 28.22
CA ASN A 62 11.67 27.72 28.00
C ASN A 62 11.19 27.91 26.56
N TRP A 63 11.57 26.97 25.69
CA TRP A 63 11.22 26.99 24.26
C TRP A 63 9.72 27.15 24.00
N ARG A 64 8.83 26.63 24.87
CA ARG A 64 7.38 26.80 24.71
C ARG A 64 6.92 28.25 24.87
N LEU A 65 7.57 28.99 25.76
CA LEU A 65 7.30 30.44 25.93
C LEU A 65 7.87 31.23 24.75
N LYS A 66 9.07 30.88 24.27
CA LYS A 66 9.65 31.46 23.04
C LYS A 66 8.71 31.29 21.84
N VAL A 67 8.26 30.05 21.58
CA VAL A 67 7.28 29.75 20.52
C VAL A 67 5.98 30.54 20.72
N SER A 68 5.50 30.68 21.96
CA SER A 68 4.29 31.46 22.24
C SER A 68 4.45 32.95 21.92
N ASN A 69 5.61 33.55 22.17
CA ASN A 69 5.91 34.93 21.80
C ASN A 69 5.99 35.08 20.28
N LEU A 70 6.77 34.22 19.62
CA LEU A 70 6.96 34.23 18.17
C LEU A 70 5.63 34.06 17.41
N LYS A 71 4.70 33.23 17.91
CA LYS A 71 3.34 33.12 17.33
C LYS A 71 2.59 34.46 17.34
N LYS A 72 2.68 35.23 18.43
CA LYS A 72 2.03 36.54 18.55
C LYS A 72 2.67 37.57 17.61
N ILE A 73 3.99 37.51 17.47
CA ILE A 73 4.77 38.36 16.57
C ILE A 73 4.38 38.09 15.12
N VAL A 74 4.45 36.83 14.69
CA VAL A 74 4.07 36.43 13.33
C VAL A 74 2.62 36.80 13.03
N GLN A 75 1.69 36.58 13.98
CA GLN A 75 0.29 36.97 13.77
C GLN A 75 0.15 38.48 13.61
N GLY A 76 0.76 39.28 14.48
CA GLY A 76 0.69 40.74 14.38
C GLY A 76 1.31 41.30 13.10
N ILE A 77 2.38 40.68 12.60
CA ILE A 77 2.96 41.00 11.29
C ILE A 77 1.99 40.65 10.17
N VAL A 78 1.41 39.44 10.17
CA VAL A 78 0.46 39.02 9.13
C VAL A 78 -0.74 39.96 9.08
N ASP A 79 -1.30 40.31 10.24
CA ASP A 79 -2.42 41.24 10.33
C ASP A 79 -2.00 42.65 9.84
N TYR A 80 -0.79 43.12 10.15
CA TYR A 80 -0.27 44.39 9.64
C TYR A 80 -0.11 44.40 8.11
N TYR A 81 0.42 43.32 7.53
CA TYR A 81 0.55 43.18 6.08
C TYR A 81 -0.82 43.18 5.38
N GLN A 82 -1.80 42.49 5.96
CA GLN A 82 -3.15 42.41 5.40
C GLN A 82 -3.91 43.73 5.54
N GLU A 83 -3.94 44.33 6.74
CA GLU A 83 -4.80 45.48 7.03
C GLU A 83 -4.14 46.83 6.70
N CYS A 84 -2.83 46.98 6.89
CA CYS A 84 -2.12 48.24 6.65
C CYS A 84 -1.43 48.29 5.28
N LEU A 85 -0.87 47.17 4.82
CA LEU A 85 -0.11 47.12 3.56
C LEU A 85 -0.93 46.57 2.38
N ASN A 86 -2.14 46.06 2.61
CA ASN A 86 -2.99 45.39 1.60
C ASN A 86 -2.29 44.24 0.85
N GLN A 87 -1.36 43.54 1.52
CA GLN A 87 -0.59 42.43 0.96
C GLN A 87 -0.98 41.12 1.66
N HIS A 88 -1.41 40.12 0.87
CA HIS A 88 -1.77 38.81 1.40
C HIS A 88 -0.54 37.89 1.43
N LEU A 89 -0.04 37.58 2.62
CA LEU A 89 1.07 36.64 2.84
C LEU A 89 0.66 35.15 2.67
N THR A 90 -0.47 34.86 2.00
CA THR A 90 -1.19 33.57 2.13
C THR A 90 -0.52 32.38 1.45
N ASP A 91 0.36 32.58 0.46
CA ASP A 91 0.94 31.47 -0.31
C ASP A 91 2.49 31.42 -0.30
N PHE A 92 3.18 32.24 0.51
CA PHE A 92 4.64 32.13 0.69
C PHE A 92 5.10 32.60 2.07
N ASN A 93 6.05 31.87 2.68
CA ASN A 93 6.98 32.34 3.72
C ASN A 93 6.46 32.67 5.14
N ARG A 94 5.44 31.99 5.67
CA ARG A 94 5.22 32.04 7.14
C ARG A 94 6.40 31.31 7.84
N PRO A 95 7.19 31.98 8.70
CA PRO A 95 8.32 31.34 9.37
C PRO A 95 7.85 30.29 10.37
N ASP A 96 8.54 29.15 10.43
CA ASP A 96 8.24 28.10 11.40
C ASP A 96 8.75 28.48 12.79
N VAL A 97 7.85 29.07 13.57
CA VAL A 97 8.11 29.48 14.95
C VAL A 97 8.52 28.32 15.88
N GLY A 98 8.17 27.07 15.55
CA GLY A 98 8.57 25.88 16.31
C GLY A 98 10.07 25.62 16.17
N GLU A 99 10.55 25.64 14.93
CA GLU A 99 11.98 25.46 14.60
C GLU A 99 12.85 26.60 15.17
N ILE A 100 12.33 27.83 15.21
CA ILE A 100 13.03 28.97 15.85
C ILE A 100 13.11 28.76 17.36
N GLY A 101 11.98 28.48 18.03
CA GLY A 101 11.93 28.43 19.49
C GLY A 101 12.62 27.20 20.10
N GLU A 102 12.58 26.05 19.42
CA GLU A 102 13.16 24.78 19.92
C GLU A 102 14.63 24.59 19.50
N LYS A 103 15.00 24.97 18.27
CA LYS A 103 16.31 24.67 17.69
C LYS A 103 17.15 25.90 17.36
N CYS A 104 16.64 27.11 17.58
CA CYS A 104 17.28 28.36 17.14
C CYS A 104 17.68 28.29 15.66
N ASN A 105 16.78 27.83 14.78
CA ASN A 105 17.09 27.67 13.36
C ASN A 105 17.34 29.04 12.68
N PRO A 106 18.54 29.30 12.12
CA PRO A 106 18.88 30.59 11.52
C PRO A 106 18.08 30.89 10.25
N GLU A 107 17.65 29.88 9.49
CA GLU A 107 16.89 30.13 8.26
C GLU A 107 15.49 30.68 8.55
N GLU A 108 14.79 30.06 9.51
CA GLU A 108 13.44 30.47 9.90
C GLU A 108 13.46 31.81 10.63
N LEU A 109 14.50 32.05 11.44
CA LEU A 109 14.73 33.35 12.07
C LEU A 109 14.98 34.45 11.03
N GLY A 110 15.79 34.16 10.01
CA GLY A 110 16.05 35.06 8.89
C GLY A 110 14.77 35.44 8.14
N ARG A 111 13.86 34.47 7.89
CA ARG A 111 12.55 34.76 7.28
C ARG A 111 11.68 35.66 8.15
N LEU A 112 11.67 35.44 9.47
CA LEU A 112 10.93 36.29 10.38
C LEU A 112 11.48 37.73 10.39
N LEU A 113 12.80 37.89 10.43
CA LEU A 113 13.45 39.19 10.33
C LEU A 113 13.20 39.86 8.97
N GLN A 114 13.11 39.10 7.88
CA GLN A 114 12.78 39.60 6.55
C GLN A 114 11.38 40.22 6.53
N LEU A 115 10.39 39.59 7.17
CA LEU A 115 9.05 40.17 7.30
C LEU A 115 9.05 41.46 8.14
N ILE A 116 9.85 41.51 9.22
CA ILE A 116 10.00 42.73 10.04
C ILE A 116 10.65 43.86 9.22
N LEU A 117 11.66 43.54 8.41
CA LEU A 117 12.27 44.48 7.47
C LEU A 117 11.22 45.02 6.48
N GLY A 118 10.37 44.15 5.94
CA GLY A 118 9.29 44.56 5.05
C GLY A 118 8.25 45.47 5.72
N CYS A 119 7.96 45.28 7.02
CA CYS A 119 7.22 46.28 7.80
C CYS A 119 7.95 47.63 7.86
N ALA A 120 9.26 47.62 8.10
CA ALA A 120 10.07 48.83 8.28
C ALA A 120 10.17 49.69 7.01
N ILE A 121 10.31 49.07 5.83
CA ILE A 121 10.40 49.81 4.56
C ILE A 121 9.04 50.28 4.02
N ASN A 122 7.94 49.75 4.57
CA ASN A 122 6.58 50.11 4.16
C ASN A 122 5.82 50.93 5.22
N CYS A 123 6.42 51.25 6.36
CA CYS A 123 5.77 52.07 7.39
C CYS A 123 5.82 53.58 7.07
N HIS A 124 5.08 54.37 7.84
CA HIS A 124 5.05 55.84 7.70
C HIS A 124 6.43 56.50 7.81
N ARG A 125 7.33 55.93 8.62
CA ARG A 125 8.71 56.41 8.84
C ARG A 125 9.75 55.63 8.04
N LYS A 126 9.37 55.04 6.89
CA LYS A 126 10.27 54.22 6.06
C LYS A 126 11.58 54.90 5.68
N GLN A 127 11.58 56.22 5.49
CA GLN A 127 12.78 56.98 5.11
C GLN A 127 13.89 56.90 6.16
N ASP A 128 13.55 56.86 7.45
CA ASP A 128 14.53 56.73 8.54
C ASP A 128 15.20 55.35 8.49
N TYR A 129 14.43 54.29 8.25
CA TYR A 129 14.93 52.92 8.15
C TYR A 129 15.74 52.69 6.88
N ILE A 130 15.33 53.26 5.74
CA ILE A 130 16.09 53.21 4.48
C ILE A 130 17.43 53.94 4.65
N THR A 131 17.44 55.12 5.29
CA THR A 131 18.67 55.87 5.54
C THR A 131 19.62 55.09 6.47
N ARG A 132 19.08 54.41 7.49
CA ARG A 132 19.88 53.50 8.33
C ARG A 132 20.50 52.36 7.53
N ILE A 133 19.73 51.71 6.64
CA ILE A 133 20.25 50.66 5.75
C ILE A 133 21.39 51.19 4.87
N MET A 134 21.24 52.40 4.30
CA MET A 134 22.26 53.04 3.47
C MET A 134 23.56 53.41 4.22
N SER A 135 23.54 53.42 5.56
CA SER A 135 24.72 53.65 6.39
C SER A 135 25.50 52.37 6.75
N MET A 136 24.96 51.19 6.41
CA MET A 136 25.56 49.89 6.70
C MET A 136 26.65 49.49 5.67
N GLU A 137 27.35 48.39 5.93
CA GLU A 137 28.33 47.81 4.98
C GLU A 137 27.69 47.44 3.64
N GLU A 138 28.38 47.67 2.52
CA GLU A 138 27.86 47.40 1.16
C GLU A 138 27.43 45.94 0.97
N SER A 139 28.16 44.99 1.55
CA SER A 139 27.80 43.56 1.53
C SER A 139 26.46 43.29 2.20
N VAL A 140 26.15 44.00 3.30
CA VAL A 140 24.88 43.89 4.02
C VAL A 140 23.76 44.58 3.24
N GLN A 141 24.04 45.76 2.67
CA GLN A 141 23.08 46.49 1.83
C GLN A 141 22.62 45.64 0.63
N GLN A 142 23.54 44.94 -0.04
CA GLN A 142 23.21 44.07 -1.16
C GLN A 142 22.27 42.92 -0.76
N VAL A 143 22.49 42.30 0.41
CA VAL A 143 21.63 41.23 0.94
C VAL A 143 20.25 41.78 1.30
N ILE A 144 20.19 42.93 1.98
CA ILE A 144 18.92 43.58 2.34
C ILE A 144 18.14 43.96 1.07
N MET A 145 18.81 44.52 0.06
CA MET A 145 18.20 44.86 -1.24
C MET A 145 17.59 43.64 -1.91
N GLN A 146 18.32 42.53 -1.98
CA GLN A 146 17.80 41.27 -2.54
C GLN A 146 16.60 40.75 -1.73
N SER A 147 16.62 40.90 -0.40
CA SER A 147 15.53 40.48 0.49
C SER A 147 14.26 41.30 0.28
N ILE A 148 14.40 42.61 0.04
CA ILE A 148 13.30 43.51 -0.30
C ILE A 148 12.73 43.17 -1.68
N GLN A 149 13.59 42.95 -2.67
CA GLN A 149 13.16 42.54 -4.00
C GLN A 149 12.43 41.20 -4.00
N GLU A 150 12.83 40.26 -3.14
CA GLU A 150 12.13 38.98 -2.95
C GLU A 150 10.73 39.20 -2.34
N LEU A 151 10.61 40.08 -1.33
CA LEU A 151 9.32 40.47 -0.77
C LEU A 151 8.42 41.16 -1.80
N ASP A 152 8.95 42.07 -2.61
CA ASP A 152 8.19 42.78 -3.64
C ASP A 152 7.75 41.85 -4.78
N ARG A 153 8.61 40.93 -5.22
CA ARG A 153 8.26 39.89 -6.21
C ARG A 153 7.15 38.98 -5.67
N SER A 154 7.17 38.67 -4.37
CA SER A 154 6.13 37.87 -3.72
C SER A 154 4.81 38.64 -3.55
N SER A 155 4.87 39.96 -3.30
CA SER A 155 3.69 40.86 -3.29
C SER A 155 3.10 41.06 -4.69
N MET A 156 3.92 41.05 -5.73
CA MET A 156 3.50 41.17 -7.14
C MET A 156 2.94 39.87 -7.72
N GLY A 157 2.97 38.76 -6.97
CA GLY A 157 2.42 37.46 -7.39
C GLY A 157 0.89 37.36 -7.38
N SER A 158 0.18 38.29 -6.74
CA SER A 158 -1.29 38.28 -6.65
C SER A 158 -1.96 39.67 -6.71
N SER A 159 -1.22 40.75 -7.00
CA SER A 159 -1.78 42.11 -6.97
C SER A 159 -1.05 43.11 -7.90
N ALA A 160 -0.88 42.74 -9.17
CA ALA A 160 -0.53 43.68 -10.25
C ALA A 160 -1.40 43.51 -11.51
N THR A 161 -2.50 42.75 -11.43
CA THR A 161 -3.46 42.59 -12.54
C THR A 161 -4.92 42.54 -12.05
N SER A 162 -5.20 42.97 -10.81
CA SER A 162 -6.52 42.80 -10.19
C SER A 162 -7.00 43.98 -9.31
N ILE A 163 -6.39 45.17 -9.42
CA ILE A 163 -6.94 46.40 -8.79
C ILE A 163 -7.55 47.31 -9.86
N ILE A 164 -8.48 46.77 -10.66
CA ILE A 164 -9.61 47.53 -11.19
C ILE A 164 -10.77 46.55 -11.26
N LEU A 165 -11.48 46.35 -10.16
CA LEU A 165 -12.89 45.91 -10.09
C LEU A 165 -13.25 45.67 -8.63
N GLY A 166 -13.76 46.71 -7.98
CA GLY A 166 -14.15 46.65 -6.58
C GLY A 166 -15.10 47.74 -6.10
N SER A 167 -15.92 48.33 -6.99
CA SER A 167 -17.08 49.13 -6.56
C SER A 167 -18.09 49.33 -7.69
N GLY A 168 -19.18 48.54 -7.65
CA GLY A 168 -20.48 48.87 -8.25
C GLY A 168 -20.61 48.75 -9.79
N PRO A 169 -21.57 47.96 -10.31
CA PRO A 169 -21.83 47.90 -11.74
C PRO A 169 -22.73 49.07 -12.17
N GLU A 170 -22.26 50.32 -12.09
CA GLU A 170 -22.80 51.47 -12.83
C GLU A 170 -21.76 52.60 -12.85
N THR A 171 -20.76 52.51 -13.73
CA THR A 171 -19.92 53.67 -14.08
C THR A 171 -20.10 54.01 -15.56
N ASP A 172 -20.41 55.28 -15.77
CA ASP A 172 -20.82 55.92 -17.01
C ASP A 172 -19.77 55.71 -18.14
N PRO A 173 -20.15 55.19 -19.32
CA PRO A 173 -19.24 55.01 -20.46
C PRO A 173 -18.55 56.30 -20.91
N GLN A 174 -19.10 57.47 -20.55
CA GLN A 174 -18.47 58.77 -20.80
C GLN A 174 -17.21 59.00 -19.95
N LEU A 175 -17.16 58.49 -18.71
CA LEU A 175 -16.03 58.66 -17.82
C LEU A 175 -14.80 57.84 -18.28
N GLN A 176 -15.06 56.63 -18.79
CA GLN A 176 -14.03 55.74 -19.35
C GLN A 176 -13.39 56.34 -20.61
N ARG A 177 -14.20 57.04 -21.43
CA ARG A 177 -13.73 57.74 -22.62
C ARG A 177 -12.86 58.96 -22.28
N ILE A 178 -13.26 59.76 -21.30
CA ILE A 178 -12.51 60.93 -20.84
C ILE A 178 -11.15 60.53 -20.24
N LEU A 179 -11.10 59.42 -19.51
CA LEU A 179 -9.83 58.90 -18.97
C LEU A 179 -8.87 58.43 -20.07
N GLY A 180 -9.39 57.72 -21.09
CA GLY A 180 -8.56 57.34 -22.25
C GLY A 180 -8.09 58.55 -23.07
N GLU A 181 -8.92 59.59 -23.21
CA GLU A 181 -8.53 60.84 -23.87
C GLU A 181 -7.49 61.62 -23.05
N LEU A 182 -7.56 61.58 -21.72
CA LEU A 182 -6.57 62.19 -20.83
C LEU A 182 -5.22 61.47 -20.91
N GLU A 183 -5.22 60.14 -20.94
CA GLU A 183 -4.02 59.31 -21.06
C GLU A 183 -3.33 59.52 -22.42
N ALA A 184 -4.11 59.52 -23.50
CA ALA A 184 -3.60 59.85 -24.84
C ALA A 184 -3.04 61.28 -24.93
N ALA A 185 -3.66 62.25 -24.25
CA ALA A 185 -3.16 63.63 -24.20
C ALA A 185 -1.86 63.74 -23.39
N THR A 186 -1.71 62.98 -22.30
CA THR A 186 -0.46 62.94 -21.53
C THR A 186 0.68 62.30 -22.31
N GLU A 187 0.42 61.19 -23.02
CA GLU A 187 1.41 60.56 -23.89
C GLU A 187 1.84 61.50 -25.03
N ALA A 188 0.88 62.20 -25.65
CA ALA A 188 1.19 63.16 -26.71
C ALA A 188 2.03 64.34 -26.19
N ARG A 189 1.74 64.85 -24.97
CA ARG A 189 2.53 65.91 -24.34
C ARG A 189 3.98 65.45 -24.08
N ASP A 190 4.15 64.23 -23.57
CA ASP A 190 5.46 63.72 -23.20
C ASP A 190 6.32 63.43 -24.45
N GLN A 191 5.71 62.94 -25.53
CA GLN A 191 6.37 62.80 -26.85
C GLN A 191 6.83 64.16 -27.41
N MET A 192 6.01 65.21 -27.27
CA MET A 192 6.39 66.55 -27.72
C MET A 192 7.53 67.13 -26.88
N ALA A 193 7.51 66.91 -25.56
CA ALA A 193 8.60 67.33 -24.68
C ALA A 193 9.92 66.64 -25.03
N GLN A 194 9.89 65.34 -25.32
CA GLN A 194 11.07 64.58 -25.76
C GLN A 194 11.62 65.11 -27.09
N ARG A 195 10.73 65.41 -28.06
CA ARG A 195 11.13 65.98 -29.35
C ARG A 195 11.73 67.38 -29.22
N CYS A 196 11.21 68.22 -28.33
CA CYS A 196 11.81 69.52 -28.02
C CYS A 196 13.22 69.36 -27.45
N HIS A 197 13.42 68.42 -26.52
CA HIS A 197 14.73 68.14 -25.95
C HIS A 197 15.75 67.64 -26.99
N GLU A 198 15.33 66.76 -27.89
CA GLU A 198 16.15 66.27 -29.00
C GLU A 198 16.55 67.40 -29.97
N LEU A 199 15.62 68.32 -30.28
CA LEU A 199 15.90 69.48 -31.12
C LEU A 199 16.87 70.46 -30.46
N ASP A 200 16.72 70.73 -29.16
CA ASP A 200 17.65 71.60 -28.42
C ASP A 200 19.08 71.03 -28.40
N MET A 201 19.20 69.71 -28.23
CA MET A 201 20.49 69.02 -28.29
C MET A 201 21.11 69.14 -29.69
N GLN A 202 20.34 68.93 -30.76
CA GLN A 202 20.83 69.11 -32.13
C GLN A 202 21.28 70.54 -32.42
N VAL A 203 20.55 71.55 -31.93
CA VAL A 203 20.94 72.96 -32.07
C VAL A 203 22.26 73.24 -31.38
N THR A 204 22.48 72.64 -30.20
CA THR A 204 23.72 72.82 -29.44
C THR A 204 24.91 72.22 -30.20
N VAL A 205 24.77 70.99 -30.70
CA VAL A 205 25.82 70.34 -31.51
C VAL A 205 26.14 71.15 -32.77
N LEU A 206 25.11 71.62 -33.51
CA LEU A 206 25.32 72.43 -34.71
C LEU A 206 25.99 73.79 -34.40
N GLN A 207 25.72 74.37 -33.23
CA GLN A 207 26.40 75.59 -32.79
C GLN A 207 27.88 75.35 -32.49
N GLU A 208 28.22 74.23 -31.85
CA GLU A 208 29.61 73.82 -31.60
C GLU A 208 30.36 73.53 -32.90
N GLU A 209 29.74 72.81 -33.83
CA GLU A 209 30.30 72.55 -35.16
C GLU A 209 30.54 73.84 -35.94
N LYS A 210 29.56 74.76 -35.95
CA LYS A 210 29.72 76.08 -36.59
C LYS A 210 30.88 76.85 -35.97
N ALA A 211 31.03 76.84 -34.64
CA ALA A 211 32.14 77.50 -33.96
C ALA A 211 33.49 76.88 -34.35
N SER A 212 33.55 75.55 -34.44
CA SER A 212 34.74 74.81 -34.90
C SER A 212 35.14 75.16 -36.33
N VAL A 213 34.18 75.15 -37.27
CA VAL A 213 34.41 75.48 -38.68
C VAL A 213 34.85 76.94 -38.87
N VAL A 214 34.32 77.86 -38.07
CA VAL A 214 34.75 79.27 -38.07
C VAL A 214 36.21 79.39 -37.60
N LEU A 215 36.58 78.66 -36.54
CA LEU A 215 37.96 78.62 -36.04
C LEU A 215 38.92 78.04 -37.07
N GLU A 216 38.52 76.98 -37.76
CA GLU A 216 39.32 76.36 -38.83
C GLU A 216 39.49 77.27 -40.04
N ASN A 217 38.43 77.98 -40.45
CA ASN A 217 38.51 78.98 -41.52
C ASN A 217 39.53 80.09 -41.20
N LEU A 218 39.54 80.59 -39.96
CA LEU A 218 40.54 81.57 -39.53
C LEU A 218 41.96 81.01 -39.64
N LYS A 219 42.19 79.77 -39.20
CA LYS A 219 43.49 79.10 -39.31
C LYS A 219 43.93 78.90 -40.77
N LEU A 220 43.00 78.53 -41.66
CA LEU A 220 43.28 78.35 -43.09
C LEU A 220 43.58 79.69 -43.77
N GLN A 221 42.87 80.76 -43.43
CA GLN A 221 43.16 82.11 -43.92
C GLN A 221 44.55 82.59 -43.47
N ASP A 222 44.96 82.31 -42.24
CA ASP A 222 46.32 82.63 -41.77
C ASP A 222 47.40 81.81 -42.46
N ARG A 223 47.16 80.52 -42.74
CA ARG A 223 48.09 79.69 -43.53
C ARG A 223 48.20 80.19 -44.97
N LEU A 224 47.10 80.61 -45.59
CA LEU A 224 47.11 81.17 -46.94
C LEU A 224 47.97 82.45 -47.01
N ARG A 225 47.80 83.35 -46.03
CA ARG A 225 48.63 84.57 -45.90
C ARG A 225 50.12 84.26 -45.73
N GLN A 226 50.46 83.16 -45.04
CA GLN A 226 51.86 82.70 -44.90
C GLN A 226 52.43 82.12 -46.21
N PHE A 227 51.59 81.46 -47.02
CA PHE A 227 52.00 80.96 -48.33
C PHE A 227 52.19 82.09 -49.35
N GLU A 228 51.34 83.11 -49.34
CA GLU A 228 51.48 84.31 -50.17
C GLU A 228 52.76 85.12 -49.86
N ALA A 229 53.32 84.98 -48.65
CA ALA A 229 54.56 85.65 -48.24
C ALA A 229 55.87 84.95 -48.69
N LEU A 230 55.80 83.76 -49.31
CA LEU A 230 56.97 82.91 -49.61
C LEU A 230 57.19 82.62 -51.11
N GLU A 231 56.55 83.34 -52.03
CA GLU A 231 56.84 83.20 -53.46
C GLU A 231 58.19 83.84 -53.84
N ASP A 232 59.22 83.00 -53.96
CA ASP A 232 60.44 83.28 -54.73
C ASP A 232 60.61 82.19 -55.83
N PRO A 233 60.59 82.52 -57.14
CA PRO A 233 60.53 81.52 -58.19
C PRO A 233 61.91 81.19 -58.77
N GLY A 234 62.21 79.90 -58.95
CA GLY A 234 63.22 79.52 -59.95
C GLY A 234 63.72 78.08 -59.93
N THR A 235 64.45 77.67 -58.89
CA THR A 235 65.32 76.46 -59.06
C THR A 235 65.32 75.49 -57.87
N SER A 236 64.96 75.94 -56.67
CA SER A 236 64.79 75.08 -55.48
C SER A 236 63.49 74.27 -55.50
N THR A 237 62.52 74.68 -56.33
CA THR A 237 61.17 74.11 -56.40
C THR A 237 61.15 72.74 -57.10
N ILE A 238 61.99 72.51 -58.11
CA ILE A 238 61.98 71.27 -58.90
C ILE A 238 62.59 70.08 -58.14
N HIS A 239 63.71 70.30 -57.43
CA HIS A 239 64.29 69.27 -56.58
C HIS A 239 63.41 68.94 -55.37
N ARG A 240 62.82 69.97 -54.73
CA ARG A 240 61.80 69.76 -53.69
C ARG A 240 60.59 69.02 -54.24
N TYR A 241 60.13 69.34 -55.45
CA TYR A 241 59.02 68.65 -56.10
C TYR A 241 59.31 67.16 -56.40
N LYS A 242 60.53 66.83 -56.86
CA LYS A 242 60.92 65.43 -57.09
C LYS A 242 61.02 64.63 -55.79
N GLU A 243 61.59 65.24 -54.75
CA GLU A 243 61.70 64.61 -53.44
C GLU A 243 60.32 64.42 -52.78
N THR A 244 59.44 65.42 -52.84
CA THR A 244 58.07 65.30 -52.36
C THR A 244 57.26 64.30 -53.19
N ARG A 245 57.50 64.18 -54.51
CA ARG A 245 56.90 63.14 -55.35
C ARG A 245 57.32 61.73 -54.91
N LYS A 246 58.61 61.50 -54.64
CA LYS A 246 59.11 60.21 -54.12
C LYS A 246 58.51 59.87 -52.76
N GLN A 247 58.43 60.85 -51.86
CA GLN A 247 57.82 60.67 -50.55
C GLN A 247 56.31 60.40 -50.65
N LEU A 248 55.62 61.05 -51.59
CA LEU A 248 54.21 60.80 -51.91
C LEU A 248 54.01 59.36 -52.39
N ASP A 249 54.83 58.88 -53.32
CA ASP A 249 54.72 57.53 -53.87
C ASP A 249 55.06 56.46 -52.80
N ALA A 250 56.06 56.70 -51.95
CA ALA A 250 56.37 55.82 -50.82
C ALA A 250 55.26 55.82 -49.74
N CYS A 251 54.60 56.96 -49.50
CA CYS A 251 53.42 57.02 -48.63
C CYS A 251 52.24 56.25 -49.24
N LYS A 252 51.99 56.38 -50.54
CA LYS A 252 50.93 55.62 -51.22
C LYS A 252 51.14 54.11 -51.12
N GLU A 253 52.38 53.65 -51.30
CA GLU A 253 52.69 52.22 -51.18
C GLU A 253 52.51 51.72 -49.74
N LYS A 254 52.89 52.51 -48.73
CA LYS A 254 52.62 52.19 -47.31
C LYS A 254 51.12 52.17 -47.01
N ILE A 255 50.35 53.12 -47.53
CA ILE A 255 48.90 53.17 -47.39
C ILE A 255 48.29 51.89 -47.98
N PHE A 256 48.66 51.52 -49.20
CA PHE A 256 48.14 50.31 -49.85
C PHE A 256 48.44 49.03 -49.05
N ARG A 257 49.67 48.88 -48.52
CA ARG A 257 50.02 47.74 -47.65
C ARG A 257 49.20 47.71 -46.36
N ILE A 258 49.02 48.87 -45.72
CA ILE A 258 48.21 48.98 -44.51
C ILE A 258 46.74 48.66 -44.82
N GLU A 259 46.19 49.19 -45.91
CA GLU A 259 44.82 48.91 -46.37
C GLU A 259 44.59 47.42 -46.62
N THR A 260 45.52 46.76 -47.30
CA THR A 260 45.46 45.31 -47.53
C THR A 260 45.47 44.54 -46.20
N SER A 261 46.40 44.86 -45.30
CA SER A 261 46.45 44.19 -43.99
C SER A 261 45.22 44.46 -43.13
N ARG A 262 44.66 45.68 -43.19
CA ARG A 262 43.41 46.05 -42.51
C ARG A 262 42.25 45.21 -43.03
N ASP A 263 42.15 45.02 -44.35
CA ASP A 263 41.09 44.22 -44.96
C ASP A 263 41.23 42.73 -44.60
N ASP A 264 42.45 42.19 -44.52
CA ASP A 264 42.72 40.83 -44.04
C ASP A 264 42.30 40.65 -42.57
N TYR A 265 42.65 41.62 -41.70
CA TYR A 265 42.22 41.58 -40.29
C TYR A 265 40.71 41.75 -40.15
N ARG A 266 40.07 42.60 -40.95
CA ARG A 266 38.60 42.75 -40.96
C ARG A 266 37.93 41.40 -41.28
N MET A 267 38.39 40.71 -42.32
CA MET A 267 37.84 39.42 -42.71
C MET A 267 38.08 38.33 -41.64
N LYS A 268 39.21 38.37 -40.95
CA LYS A 268 39.48 37.47 -39.83
C LYS A 268 38.54 37.72 -38.64
N VAL A 269 38.26 38.98 -38.31
CA VAL A 269 37.31 39.35 -37.26
C VAL A 269 35.91 38.89 -37.62
N GLU A 270 35.44 39.13 -38.86
CA GLU A 270 34.13 38.66 -39.33
C GLU A 270 33.99 37.13 -39.24
N MET A 271 35.06 36.38 -39.56
CA MET A 271 35.06 34.92 -39.45
C MET A 271 34.99 34.45 -38.00
N GLN A 272 35.75 35.10 -37.10
CA GLN A 272 35.71 34.80 -35.66
C GLN A 272 34.37 35.16 -35.02
N GLU A 273 33.75 36.28 -35.42
CA GLU A 273 32.40 36.66 -34.97
C GLU A 273 31.37 35.61 -35.37
N LYS A 274 31.48 35.07 -36.60
CA LYS A 274 30.61 33.99 -37.06
C LYS A 274 30.81 32.70 -36.26
N GLU A 275 32.06 32.30 -36.00
CA GLU A 275 32.36 31.13 -35.16
C GLU A 275 31.84 31.31 -33.73
N LEU A 276 31.97 32.51 -33.16
CA LEU A 276 31.42 32.84 -31.84
C LEU A 276 29.89 32.74 -31.80
N LEU A 277 29.20 33.23 -32.84
CA LEU A 277 27.75 33.09 -32.98
C LEU A 277 27.31 31.62 -33.09
N GLU A 278 28.01 30.83 -33.89
CA GLU A 278 27.73 29.39 -34.04
C GLU A 278 27.95 28.63 -32.72
N LEU A 279 29.03 28.94 -32.00
CA LEU A 279 29.30 28.39 -30.67
C LEU A 279 28.26 28.81 -29.63
N HIS A 280 27.80 30.07 -29.67
CA HIS A 280 26.77 30.57 -28.78
C HIS A 280 25.43 29.86 -29.01
N SER A 281 25.00 29.71 -30.28
CA SER A 281 23.81 28.94 -30.64
C SER A 281 23.90 27.50 -30.15
N LYS A 282 25.09 26.88 -30.26
CA LYS A 282 25.30 25.51 -29.80
C LYS A 282 25.27 25.38 -28.28
N LEU A 283 25.78 26.38 -27.55
CA LEU A 283 25.66 26.45 -26.10
C LEU A 283 24.20 26.59 -25.67
N GLU A 284 23.40 27.41 -26.34
CA GLU A 284 21.97 27.55 -26.06
C GLU A 284 21.20 26.23 -26.30
N GLU A 285 21.49 25.51 -27.39
CA GLU A 285 20.90 24.20 -27.66
C GLU A 285 21.27 23.18 -26.59
N LEU A 286 22.55 23.12 -26.20
CA LEU A 286 23.01 22.24 -25.12
C LEU A 286 22.36 22.60 -23.78
N GLN A 287 22.16 23.89 -23.51
CA GLN A 287 21.47 24.35 -22.31
C GLN A 287 20.00 23.90 -22.29
N LYS A 288 19.28 24.05 -23.42
CA LYS A 288 17.90 23.55 -23.55
C LYS A 288 17.81 22.04 -23.32
N MET A 289 18.72 21.27 -23.92
CA MET A 289 18.78 19.81 -23.72
C MET A 289 19.08 19.45 -22.25
N ALA A 290 19.93 20.23 -21.57
CA ALA A 290 20.24 20.02 -20.16
C ALA A 290 19.05 20.35 -19.24
N ASP A 291 18.28 21.38 -19.58
CA ASP A 291 17.05 21.75 -18.87
C ASP A 291 15.95 20.67 -19.08
N GLU A 292 15.78 20.16 -20.30
CA GLU A 292 14.89 19.04 -20.59
C GLU A 292 15.30 17.75 -19.85
N ALA A 293 16.60 17.45 -19.80
CA ALA A 293 17.11 16.30 -19.04
C ALA A 293 16.84 16.44 -17.52
N ARG A 294 16.92 17.67 -16.98
CA ARG A 294 16.55 17.95 -15.58
C ARG A 294 15.05 17.75 -15.37
N HIS A 295 14.21 18.28 -16.24
CA HIS A 295 12.75 18.07 -16.17
C HIS A 295 12.35 16.59 -16.24
N LEU A 296 12.92 15.83 -17.17
CA LEU A 296 12.67 14.39 -17.29
C LEU A 296 13.13 13.62 -16.05
N LYS A 297 14.24 14.05 -15.42
CA LYS A 297 14.70 13.46 -14.16
C LYS A 297 13.70 13.69 -13.03
N ASP A 298 13.19 14.92 -12.91
CA ASP A 298 12.18 15.26 -11.90
C ASP A 298 10.89 14.44 -12.12
N GLU A 299 10.46 14.25 -13.38
CA GLU A 299 9.32 13.39 -13.71
C GLU A 299 9.57 11.92 -13.33
N VAL A 300 10.77 11.40 -13.57
CA VAL A 300 11.16 10.04 -13.15
C VAL A 300 11.14 9.90 -11.63
N ASP A 301 11.60 10.92 -10.89
CA ASP A 301 11.61 10.89 -9.43
C ASP A 301 10.19 10.96 -8.84
N ILE A 302 9.29 11.74 -9.44
CA ILE A 302 7.85 11.73 -9.10
C ILE A 302 7.25 10.35 -9.39
N LEU A 303 7.54 9.76 -10.56
CA LEU A 303 7.05 8.43 -10.91
C LEU A 303 7.57 7.35 -9.95
N ARG A 304 8.81 7.45 -9.48
CA ARG A 304 9.35 6.55 -8.44
C ARG A 304 8.58 6.68 -7.12
N GLU A 305 8.32 7.89 -6.65
CA GLU A 305 7.55 8.09 -5.41
C GLU A 305 6.12 7.53 -5.53
N THR A 306 5.47 7.71 -6.69
CA THR A 306 4.15 7.12 -6.94
C THR A 306 4.18 5.60 -7.01
N ALA A 307 5.23 5.00 -7.59
CA ALA A 307 5.43 3.55 -7.59
C ALA A 307 5.62 3.01 -6.15
N ASP A 308 6.41 3.69 -5.31
CA ASP A 308 6.58 3.32 -3.90
C ASP A 308 5.27 3.39 -3.11
N LYS A 309 4.43 4.40 -3.39
CA LYS A 309 3.08 4.49 -2.82
C LYS A 309 2.21 3.32 -3.28
N ALA A 310 2.26 2.94 -4.55
CA ALA A 310 1.53 1.79 -5.08
C ALA A 310 1.94 0.49 -4.38
N VAL A 311 3.23 0.24 -4.17
CA VAL A 311 3.74 -0.94 -3.44
C VAL A 311 3.21 -0.96 -2.00
N LYS A 312 3.16 0.19 -1.32
CA LYS A 312 2.57 0.29 0.04
C LYS A 312 1.08 -0.05 0.02
N TYR A 313 0.33 0.44 -0.95
CA TYR A 313 -1.09 0.09 -1.10
C TYR A 313 -1.31 -1.37 -1.45
N GLU A 314 -0.46 -1.98 -2.27
CA GLU A 314 -0.52 -3.41 -2.56
C GLU A 314 -0.29 -4.25 -1.29
N ALA A 315 0.67 -3.86 -0.44
CA ALA A 315 0.91 -4.51 0.84
C ALA A 315 -0.28 -4.39 1.80
N THR A 316 -0.94 -3.22 1.88
CA THR A 316 -2.14 -3.06 2.71
C THR A 316 -3.32 -3.87 2.17
N ILE A 317 -3.52 -3.89 0.85
CA ILE A 317 -4.54 -4.73 0.20
C ILE A 317 -4.29 -6.21 0.48
N ALA A 318 -3.05 -6.68 0.39
CA ALA A 318 -2.68 -8.06 0.73
C ALA A 318 -3.00 -8.37 2.20
N SER A 319 -2.72 -7.45 3.13
CA SER A 319 -3.07 -7.60 4.54
C SER A 319 -4.59 -7.68 4.77
N TYR A 320 -5.39 -6.89 4.04
CA TYR A 320 -6.84 -6.92 4.13
C TYR A 320 -7.43 -8.20 3.52
N LYS A 321 -6.87 -8.70 2.41
CA LYS A 321 -7.25 -10.00 1.83
C LYS A 321 -7.05 -11.13 2.86
N LYS A 322 -5.88 -11.17 3.52
CA LYS A 322 -5.61 -12.15 4.58
C LYS A 322 -6.62 -12.06 5.73
N LYS A 323 -6.93 -10.85 6.21
CA LYS A 323 -7.96 -10.65 7.25
C LYS A 323 -9.34 -11.12 6.80
N LEU A 324 -9.67 -10.96 5.52
CA LEU A 324 -10.95 -11.41 4.96
C LEU A 324 -11.02 -12.94 4.88
N GLU A 325 -9.91 -13.61 4.55
CA GLU A 325 -9.78 -15.06 4.60
C GLU A 325 -9.95 -15.58 6.03
N GLU A 326 -9.26 -14.97 7.01
CA GLU A 326 -9.40 -15.28 8.44
C GLU A 326 -10.85 -15.09 8.93
N TYR A 327 -11.54 -14.03 8.48
CA TYR A 327 -12.96 -13.84 8.76
C TYR A 327 -13.83 -14.95 8.13
N GLY A 328 -13.51 -15.38 6.91
CA GLY A 328 -14.16 -16.50 6.26
C GLY A 328 -13.99 -17.82 7.02
N ASP A 329 -12.80 -18.06 7.59
CA ASP A 329 -12.53 -19.19 8.46
C ASP A 329 -13.32 -19.10 9.76
N LEU A 330 -13.35 -17.93 10.40
CA LEU A 330 -14.11 -17.69 11.62
C LEU A 330 -15.61 -17.93 11.41
N LYS A 331 -16.15 -17.47 10.27
CA LYS A 331 -17.55 -17.68 9.89
C LYS A 331 -17.86 -19.17 9.67
N ARG A 332 -16.94 -19.93 9.07
CA ARG A 332 -17.08 -21.40 8.94
C ARG A 332 -17.04 -22.09 10.31
N GLN A 333 -16.16 -21.67 11.21
CA GLN A 333 -16.12 -22.18 12.58
C GLN A 333 -17.42 -21.86 13.35
N MET A 334 -17.93 -20.64 13.22
CA MET A 334 -19.20 -20.23 13.82
C MET A 334 -20.34 -21.12 13.34
N LYS A 335 -20.45 -21.37 12.02
CA LYS A 335 -21.47 -22.27 11.47
C LYS A 335 -21.35 -23.70 12.02
N ILE A 336 -20.13 -24.25 12.11
CA ILE A 336 -19.92 -25.58 12.69
C ILE A 336 -20.36 -25.62 14.15
N LEU A 337 -20.13 -24.56 14.93
CA LEU A 337 -20.57 -24.48 16.31
C LEU A 337 -22.09 -24.32 16.43
N GLU A 338 -22.72 -23.56 15.54
CA GLU A 338 -24.17 -23.44 15.43
C GLU A 338 -24.81 -24.80 15.11
N ASP A 339 -24.30 -25.51 14.10
CA ASP A 339 -24.77 -26.85 13.70
C ASP A 339 -24.63 -27.84 14.87
N LYS A 340 -23.49 -27.83 15.58
CA LYS A 340 -23.30 -28.65 16.79
C LYS A 340 -24.27 -28.30 17.91
N ASN A 341 -24.58 -27.02 18.10
CA ASN A 341 -25.53 -26.59 19.12
C ASN A 341 -26.96 -27.05 18.75
N THR A 342 -27.33 -27.00 17.47
CA THR A 342 -28.61 -27.57 17.01
C THR A 342 -28.67 -29.08 17.20
N ASP A 343 -27.58 -29.80 16.95
CA ASP A 343 -27.50 -31.25 17.21
C ASP A 343 -27.66 -31.56 18.69
N TYR A 344 -26.99 -30.81 19.59
CA TYR A 344 -27.16 -30.96 21.04
C TYR A 344 -28.58 -30.64 21.49
N MET A 345 -29.22 -29.63 20.91
CA MET A 345 -30.61 -29.31 21.22
C MET A 345 -31.54 -30.44 20.79
N GLN A 346 -31.33 -31.02 19.60
CA GLN A 346 -32.09 -32.17 19.14
C GLN A 346 -31.88 -33.40 20.04
N GLN A 347 -30.64 -33.72 20.41
CA GLN A 347 -30.33 -34.81 21.34
C GLN A 347 -30.99 -34.59 22.71
N ASN A 348 -30.98 -33.36 23.24
CA ASN A 348 -31.67 -33.06 24.48
C ASN A 348 -33.19 -33.24 24.35
N MET A 349 -33.81 -32.82 23.24
CA MET A 349 -35.23 -33.07 22.99
C MET A 349 -35.55 -34.57 22.93
N GLU A 350 -34.72 -35.37 22.25
CA GLU A 350 -34.88 -36.83 22.17
C GLU A 350 -34.77 -37.46 23.57
N LEU A 351 -33.78 -37.06 24.38
CA LEU A 351 -33.63 -37.52 25.76
C LEU A 351 -34.81 -37.09 26.66
N GLU A 352 -35.35 -35.88 26.49
CA GLU A 352 -36.54 -35.43 27.19
C GLU A 352 -37.79 -36.25 26.80
N GLU A 353 -37.93 -36.62 25.53
CA GLU A 353 -38.99 -37.53 25.09
C GLU A 353 -38.84 -38.93 25.66
N GLU A 354 -37.63 -39.48 25.70
CA GLU A 354 -37.34 -40.75 26.36
C GLU A 354 -37.63 -40.70 27.86
N LEU A 355 -37.31 -39.59 28.52
CA LEU A 355 -37.64 -39.37 29.93
C LEU A 355 -39.16 -39.33 30.15
N LYS A 356 -39.92 -38.67 29.27
CA LYS A 356 -41.40 -38.68 29.30
C LYS A 356 -41.96 -40.09 29.14
N LYS A 357 -41.42 -40.88 28.20
CA LYS A 357 -41.79 -42.31 28.02
C LYS A 357 -41.45 -43.12 29.29
N SER A 358 -40.28 -42.92 29.89
CA SER A 358 -39.93 -43.55 31.18
C SER A 358 -40.94 -43.20 32.28
N GLY A 359 -41.43 -41.96 32.27
CA GLY A 359 -42.52 -41.50 33.13
C GLY A 359 -43.83 -42.30 33.00
N THR A 360 -44.15 -42.86 31.82
CA THR A 360 -45.34 -43.69 31.61
C THR A 360 -45.09 -45.17 31.89
N TRP A 361 -43.89 -45.68 31.63
CA TRP A 361 -43.51 -47.07 31.94
C TRP A 361 -43.41 -47.33 33.44
N LYS A 362 -42.97 -46.34 34.25
CA LYS A 362 -42.86 -46.49 35.71
C LYS A 362 -44.21 -46.84 36.38
N PRO A 363 -45.32 -46.09 36.16
CA PRO A 363 -46.64 -46.47 36.67
C PRO A 363 -47.12 -47.83 36.20
N GLN A 364 -46.87 -48.19 34.93
CA GLN A 364 -47.23 -49.52 34.40
C GLN A 364 -46.45 -50.64 35.09
N LEU A 365 -45.14 -50.45 35.30
CA LEU A 365 -44.31 -51.39 36.04
C LEU A 365 -44.80 -51.55 37.49
N GLU A 366 -45.15 -50.44 38.17
CA GLU A 366 -45.73 -50.49 39.52
C GLU A 366 -47.09 -51.18 39.55
N LEU A 367 -47.92 -51.01 38.51
CA LEU A 367 -49.17 -51.75 38.36
C LEU A 367 -48.92 -53.26 38.22
N TYR A 368 -47.99 -53.65 37.33
CA TYR A 368 -47.62 -55.06 37.16
C TYR A 368 -46.99 -55.66 38.42
N LYS A 369 -46.15 -54.92 39.16
CA LYS A 369 -45.64 -55.36 40.46
C LYS A 369 -46.76 -55.60 41.47
N LYS A 370 -47.75 -54.71 41.54
CA LYS A 370 -48.93 -54.89 42.40
C LYS A 370 -49.74 -56.12 41.99
N GLN A 371 -49.99 -56.30 40.69
CA GLN A 371 -50.68 -57.49 40.18
C GLN A 371 -49.92 -58.78 40.52
N ILE A 372 -48.59 -58.81 40.38
CA ILE A 372 -47.76 -59.95 40.78
C ILE A 372 -47.88 -60.20 42.30
N ALA A 373 -47.83 -59.15 43.12
CA ALA A 373 -47.98 -59.29 44.56
C ALA A 373 -49.37 -59.82 44.96
N GLU A 374 -50.44 -59.33 44.33
CA GLU A 374 -51.80 -59.83 44.52
C GLU A 374 -51.95 -61.29 44.07
N LEU A 375 -51.38 -61.66 42.92
CA LEU A 375 -51.38 -63.05 42.45
C LEU A 375 -50.60 -63.97 43.39
N HIS A 376 -49.44 -63.54 43.92
CA HIS A 376 -48.71 -64.28 44.94
C HIS A 376 -49.50 -64.42 46.24
N GLN A 377 -50.21 -63.37 46.66
CA GLN A 377 -51.09 -63.45 47.83
C GLN A 377 -52.23 -64.46 47.60
N ARG A 378 -52.92 -64.39 46.46
CA ARG A 378 -53.96 -65.36 46.08
C ARG A 378 -53.42 -66.78 46.02
N LEU A 379 -52.25 -66.98 45.41
CA LEU A 379 -51.59 -68.28 45.38
C LEU A 379 -51.30 -68.79 46.79
N SER A 380 -50.80 -67.94 47.68
CA SER A 380 -50.57 -68.29 49.10
C SER A 380 -51.87 -68.66 49.81
N GLU A 381 -52.96 -67.93 49.56
CA GLU A 381 -54.28 -68.21 50.13
C GLU A 381 -54.87 -69.53 49.61
N GLU A 382 -54.78 -69.81 48.30
CA GLU A 382 -55.18 -71.09 47.72
C GLU A 382 -54.33 -72.24 48.25
N THR A 383 -53.01 -72.04 48.39
CA THR A 383 -52.12 -73.04 48.97
C THR A 383 -52.54 -73.36 50.41
N LYS A 384 -52.80 -72.34 51.24
CA LYS A 384 -53.31 -72.53 52.62
C LYS A 384 -54.67 -73.25 52.64
N ARG A 385 -55.55 -72.96 51.68
CA ARG A 385 -56.85 -73.64 51.57
C ARG A 385 -56.68 -75.11 51.17
N ALA A 386 -55.79 -75.39 50.22
CA ALA A 386 -55.43 -76.75 49.82
C ALA A 386 -54.85 -77.53 51.02
N ASP A 387 -53.89 -76.96 51.74
CA ASP A 387 -53.29 -77.57 52.94
C ASP A 387 -54.34 -77.88 54.01
N LYS A 388 -55.30 -76.98 54.23
CA LYS A 388 -56.41 -77.19 55.17
C LYS A 388 -57.31 -78.34 54.74
N ASN A 389 -57.69 -78.38 53.46
CA ASN A 389 -58.51 -79.46 52.91
C ASN A 389 -57.78 -80.81 52.97
N ASP A 390 -56.48 -80.83 52.69
CA ASP A 390 -55.65 -82.03 52.81
C ASP A 390 -55.58 -82.54 54.26
N PHE A 391 -55.47 -81.63 55.24
CA PHE A 391 -55.54 -81.99 56.65
C PHE A 391 -56.91 -82.56 57.04
N GLU A 392 -58.00 -81.93 56.59
CA GLU A 392 -59.36 -82.42 56.82
C GLU A 392 -59.60 -83.79 56.16
N CYS A 393 -59.12 -83.98 54.93
CA CYS A 393 -59.18 -85.27 54.23
C CYS A 393 -58.40 -86.35 54.98
N LYS A 394 -57.18 -86.06 55.46
CA LYS A 394 -56.39 -86.98 56.29
C LYS A 394 -57.13 -87.35 57.59
N ASN A 395 -57.69 -86.37 58.30
CA ASN A 395 -58.47 -86.63 59.51
C ASN A 395 -59.72 -87.48 59.24
N MET A 396 -60.44 -87.21 58.15
CA MET A 396 -61.60 -88.03 57.75
C MET A 396 -61.18 -89.44 57.32
N GLN A 397 -60.05 -89.58 56.64
CA GLN A 397 -59.46 -90.88 56.30
C GLN A 397 -59.05 -91.67 57.54
N GLU A 398 -58.45 -91.02 58.54
CA GLU A 398 -58.12 -91.62 59.83
C GLU A 398 -59.38 -92.09 60.57
N LYS A 399 -60.44 -91.28 60.60
CA LYS A 399 -61.75 -91.67 61.17
C LYS A 399 -62.36 -92.85 60.42
N LEU A 400 -62.36 -92.83 59.08
CA LEU A 400 -62.81 -93.96 58.27
C LEU A 400 -62.00 -95.23 58.58
N SER A 401 -60.67 -95.12 58.71
CA SER A 401 -59.82 -96.26 59.10
C SER A 401 -60.16 -96.79 60.50
N ALA A 402 -60.53 -95.91 61.43
CA ALA A 402 -60.92 -96.29 62.79
C ALA A 402 -62.25 -97.03 62.81
N ILE A 403 -63.25 -96.50 62.09
CA ILE A 403 -64.56 -97.15 61.93
C ILE A 403 -64.40 -98.48 61.19
N GLN A 404 -63.54 -98.56 60.18
CA GLN A 404 -63.27 -99.81 59.46
C GLN A 404 -62.64 -100.86 60.40
N ARG A 405 -61.67 -100.47 61.24
CA ARG A 405 -61.09 -101.34 62.27
C ARG A 405 -62.12 -101.80 63.30
N GLU A 406 -63.04 -100.92 63.70
CA GLU A 406 -64.12 -101.26 64.63
C GLU A 406 -65.13 -102.21 63.99
N LYS A 407 -65.51 -101.97 62.73
CA LYS A 407 -66.33 -102.89 61.93
C LYS A 407 -65.67 -104.26 61.81
N GLU A 408 -64.37 -104.32 61.51
CA GLU A 408 -63.61 -105.57 61.45
C GLU A 408 -63.61 -106.28 62.82
N ARG A 409 -63.42 -105.56 63.92
CA ARG A 409 -63.53 -106.11 65.28
C ARG A 409 -64.93 -106.69 65.55
N LEU A 410 -65.99 -105.95 65.20
CA LEU A 410 -67.38 -106.41 65.38
C LEU A 410 -67.70 -107.62 64.50
N ILE A 411 -67.15 -107.69 63.28
CA ILE A 411 -67.23 -108.86 62.39
C ILE A 411 -66.60 -110.07 63.08
N ILE A 412 -65.39 -109.92 63.62
CA ILE A 412 -64.67 -110.97 64.35
C ILE A 412 -65.47 -111.43 65.59
N GLU A 413 -65.98 -110.49 66.38
CA GLU A 413 -66.81 -110.80 67.56
C GLU A 413 -68.12 -111.48 67.19
N ARG A 414 -68.77 -111.04 66.11
CA ARG A 414 -69.97 -111.68 65.56
C ARG A 414 -69.69 -113.09 65.05
N ASP A 415 -68.53 -113.32 64.44
CA ASP A 415 -68.14 -114.66 63.94
C ASP A 415 -67.78 -115.59 65.10
N SER A 416 -67.08 -115.13 66.14
CA SER A 416 -66.84 -115.94 67.35
C SER A 416 -68.12 -116.24 68.13
N LEU A 417 -69.05 -115.28 68.19
CA LEU A 417 -70.38 -115.51 68.78
C LEU A 417 -71.21 -116.50 67.96
N LYS A 418 -71.09 -116.50 66.63
CA LYS A 418 -71.71 -117.53 65.78
C LYS A 418 -71.10 -118.90 66.05
N GLU A 419 -69.78 -119.00 66.11
CA GLU A 419 -69.03 -120.23 66.41
C GLU A 419 -69.46 -120.81 67.77
N THR A 420 -69.46 -120.00 68.83
CA THR A 420 -69.95 -120.44 70.16
C THR A 420 -71.42 -120.85 70.16
N ASN A 421 -72.27 -120.23 69.34
CA ASN A 421 -73.69 -120.63 69.20
C ASN A 421 -73.82 -121.97 68.47
N GLU A 422 -73.01 -122.21 67.44
CA GLU A 422 -72.92 -123.49 66.74
C GLU A 422 -72.37 -124.60 67.65
N GLU A 423 -71.36 -124.31 68.48
CA GLU A 423 -70.84 -125.22 69.50
C GLU A 423 -71.89 -125.57 70.56
N LEU A 424 -72.69 -124.59 71.02
CA LEU A 424 -73.78 -124.84 71.96
C LEU A 424 -74.91 -125.68 71.35
N LYS A 425 -75.23 -125.50 70.06
CA LYS A 425 -76.15 -126.37 69.32
C LYS A 425 -75.61 -127.79 69.15
N CYS A 426 -74.31 -127.94 68.88
CA CYS A 426 -73.65 -129.24 68.81
C CYS A 426 -73.62 -129.94 70.18
N SER A 427 -73.47 -129.18 71.27
CA SER A 427 -73.49 -129.69 72.65
C SER A 427 -74.87 -130.19 73.09
N GLN A 428 -75.97 -129.76 72.44
CA GLN A 428 -77.32 -130.28 72.70
C GLN A 428 -77.66 -131.58 71.94
N PHE A 429 -76.87 -131.98 70.94
CA PHE A 429 -77.23 -133.07 70.03
C PHE A 429 -76.33 -134.33 70.08
N ALA A 430 -75.34 -134.40 70.99
CA ALA A 430 -74.40 -135.53 71.06
C ALA A 430 -74.64 -136.51 72.23
N GLY A 431 -75.84 -137.11 72.27
CA GLY A 431 -76.16 -138.30 73.07
C GLY A 431 -77.28 -139.13 72.42
N GLY A 432 -76.94 -140.17 71.66
CA GLY A 432 -77.93 -141.16 71.15
C GLY A 432 -77.91 -141.45 69.64
N SER A 433 -76.99 -142.36 69.24
CA SER A 433 -77.02 -143.37 68.15
C SER A 433 -77.55 -143.06 66.73
N CYS A 434 -76.71 -143.31 65.70
CA CYS A 434 -76.88 -144.34 64.65
C CYS A 434 -76.21 -144.02 63.28
N MET A 435 -75.16 -144.78 62.94
CA MET A 435 -74.79 -145.41 61.65
C MET A 435 -74.78 -144.67 60.29
N SER A 436 -73.57 -144.62 59.69
CA SER A 436 -73.11 -145.07 58.35
C SER A 436 -73.78 -144.61 57.02
N GLY A 437 -72.96 -144.06 56.10
CA GLY A 437 -72.97 -144.42 54.67
C GLY A 437 -73.41 -143.39 53.60
N THR A 438 -72.43 -142.63 53.09
CA THR A 438 -72.17 -142.21 51.67
C THR A 438 -73.25 -141.56 50.76
N THR A 439 -72.86 -140.45 50.09
CA THR A 439 -73.10 -140.07 48.65
C THR A 439 -74.04 -138.88 48.30
N LEU A 440 -73.42 -137.78 47.81
CA LEU A 440 -73.79 -136.83 46.70
C LEU A 440 -75.02 -135.90 46.88
N LEU A 441 -75.14 -134.64 46.40
CA LEU A 441 -74.48 -133.62 45.54
C LEU A 441 -75.13 -132.26 45.95
N ALA A 442 -74.61 -131.04 45.77
CA ALA A 442 -74.08 -130.33 44.60
C ALA A 442 -73.38 -129.03 45.10
N GLU A 443 -72.16 -128.66 44.68
CA GLU A 443 -71.82 -127.88 43.45
C GLU A 443 -72.55 -126.53 43.34
N THR A 444 -71.87 -125.37 43.28
CA THR A 444 -71.32 -124.78 42.02
C THR A 444 -70.40 -123.58 42.39
N VAL A 445 -69.06 -123.63 42.23
CA VAL A 445 -68.18 -123.32 41.06
C VAL A 445 -67.77 -121.83 41.01
N SER A 446 -66.50 -121.43 41.23
CA SER A 446 -65.24 -121.57 40.45
C SER A 446 -65.08 -120.60 39.28
N GLU A 447 -63.94 -119.89 39.26
CA GLU A 447 -63.29 -119.45 38.02
C GLU A 447 -61.76 -119.57 38.18
N ASN A 448 -61.30 -120.81 38.11
CA ASN A 448 -59.92 -121.21 37.85
C ASN A 448 -60.04 -122.63 37.30
N MET A 449 -59.83 -122.80 36.00
CA MET A 449 -59.39 -124.02 35.29
C MET A 449 -59.84 -123.95 33.81
N ILE A 450 -59.15 -123.13 33.02
CA ILE A 450 -59.02 -123.37 31.57
C ILE A 450 -57.68 -124.11 31.38
N PRO A 451 -57.64 -125.26 30.69
CA PRO A 451 -56.48 -126.16 30.57
C PRO A 451 -55.17 -125.48 30.16
N SER A 452 -54.04 -125.92 30.72
CA SER A 452 -52.70 -125.39 30.44
C SER A 452 -52.33 -125.40 28.96
N GLU A 453 -52.79 -126.41 28.20
CA GLU A 453 -52.49 -126.57 26.78
C GLU A 453 -53.26 -125.56 25.90
N ILE A 454 -54.42 -125.07 26.38
CA ILE A 454 -55.21 -124.03 25.70
C ILE A 454 -54.69 -122.64 26.07
N ARG A 455 -54.22 -122.43 27.30
CA ARG A 455 -53.57 -121.18 27.73
C ARG A 455 -52.25 -120.94 27.01
N GLU A 456 -51.48 -121.99 26.78
CA GLU A 456 -50.24 -121.91 25.99
C GLU A 456 -50.51 -121.68 24.50
N ARG A 457 -51.57 -122.29 23.94
CA ARG A 457 -52.01 -122.03 22.56
C ARG A 457 -52.63 -120.64 22.39
N LEU A 458 -53.33 -120.11 23.40
CA LEU A 458 -53.84 -118.73 23.44
C LEU A 458 -52.69 -117.72 23.56
N MET A 459 -51.67 -118.00 24.37
CA MET A 459 -50.48 -117.15 24.48
C MET A 459 -49.62 -117.19 23.21
N ARG A 460 -49.47 -118.36 22.57
CA ARG A 460 -48.80 -118.46 21.25
C ARG A 460 -49.62 -117.78 20.15
N LEU A 461 -50.94 -117.96 20.11
CA LEU A 461 -51.81 -117.26 19.15
C LEU A 461 -51.94 -115.76 19.44
N GLN A 462 -51.84 -115.31 20.70
CA GLN A 462 -51.75 -113.88 21.06
C GLN A 462 -50.38 -113.31 20.71
N HIS A 463 -49.30 -114.06 20.87
CA HIS A 463 -47.96 -113.67 20.43
C HIS A 463 -47.87 -113.63 18.90
N GLU A 464 -48.43 -114.62 18.21
CA GLU A 464 -48.55 -114.68 16.76
C GLU A 464 -49.48 -113.57 16.22
N ASN A 465 -50.62 -113.27 16.86
CA ASN A 465 -51.44 -112.09 16.53
C ASN A 465 -50.70 -110.78 16.77
N LYS A 466 -49.89 -110.69 17.84
CA LYS A 466 -49.10 -109.50 18.16
C LYS A 466 -47.96 -109.30 17.15
N MET A 467 -47.33 -110.39 16.71
CA MET A 467 -46.30 -110.37 15.67
C MET A 467 -46.88 -110.12 14.27
N LEU A 468 -48.08 -110.64 13.96
CA LEU A 468 -48.80 -110.34 12.72
C LEU A 468 -49.33 -108.89 12.69
N ARG A 469 -49.73 -108.32 13.84
CA ARG A 469 -50.06 -106.88 13.96
C ARG A 469 -48.84 -105.96 13.82
N MET A 470 -47.66 -106.40 14.28
CA MET A 470 -46.41 -105.65 14.10
C MET A 470 -45.86 -105.77 12.67
N ASN A 471 -46.06 -106.91 11.99
CA ASN A 471 -45.68 -107.10 10.59
C ASN A 471 -46.67 -106.49 9.56
N GLN A 472 -47.84 -106.01 9.99
CA GLN A 472 -48.78 -105.23 9.16
C GLN A 472 -48.56 -103.71 9.22
N ARG A 473 -47.62 -103.21 10.04
CA ARG A 473 -47.14 -101.82 9.99
C ARG A 473 -46.24 -101.62 8.78
N GLY A 474 -46.87 -101.52 7.61
CA GLY A 474 -46.22 -101.12 6.38
C GLY A 474 -46.13 -99.60 6.24
N PRO A 475 -45.53 -99.10 5.14
CA PRO A 475 -45.36 -97.67 4.82
C PRO A 475 -46.66 -96.86 4.69
N ASP A 476 -47.83 -97.49 4.85
CA ASP A 476 -49.12 -96.82 4.87
C ASP A 476 -49.49 -96.26 6.26
N ASP A 477 -48.91 -96.78 7.36
CA ASP A 477 -49.11 -96.22 8.73
C ASP A 477 -48.37 -94.87 8.87
N ASP A 478 -47.19 -94.75 8.24
CA ASP A 478 -46.42 -93.50 8.18
C ASP A 478 -47.12 -92.44 7.30
N LYS A 479 -47.76 -92.85 6.19
CA LYS A 479 -48.60 -91.95 5.38
C LYS A 479 -49.85 -91.52 6.14
N LEU A 480 -50.48 -92.41 6.90
CA LEU A 480 -51.64 -92.09 7.72
C LEU A 480 -51.28 -91.09 8.83
N SER A 481 -50.13 -91.28 9.48
CA SER A 481 -49.60 -90.36 10.48
C SER A 481 -49.24 -88.98 9.89
N MET A 482 -48.70 -88.94 8.67
CA MET A 482 -48.40 -87.68 7.98
C MET A 482 -49.67 -86.95 7.52
N VAL A 483 -50.68 -87.67 7.00
CA VAL A 483 -51.97 -87.08 6.63
C VAL A 483 -52.71 -86.59 7.88
N GLN A 484 -52.63 -87.31 9.00
CA GLN A 484 -53.21 -86.87 10.27
C GLN A 484 -52.55 -85.59 10.78
N ALA A 485 -51.22 -85.49 10.70
CA ALA A 485 -50.50 -84.27 11.09
C ALA A 485 -50.86 -83.06 10.21
N LEU A 486 -51.00 -83.26 8.89
CA LEU A 486 -51.44 -82.21 7.97
C LEU A 486 -52.90 -81.79 8.21
N LEU A 487 -53.77 -82.74 8.57
CA LEU A 487 -55.16 -82.47 8.93
C LEU A 487 -55.25 -81.67 10.24
N ASP A 488 -54.44 -82.02 11.24
CA ASP A 488 -54.36 -81.31 12.51
C ASP A 488 -53.83 -79.88 12.31
N GLU A 489 -52.81 -79.68 11.47
CA GLU A 489 -52.28 -78.37 11.11
C GLU A 489 -53.31 -77.51 10.35
N SER A 490 -54.03 -78.10 9.39
CA SER A 490 -55.12 -77.42 8.69
C SER A 490 -56.25 -77.03 9.66
N THR A 491 -56.58 -77.89 10.62
CA THR A 491 -57.62 -77.63 11.62
C THR A 491 -57.22 -76.51 12.57
N GLN A 492 -55.95 -76.48 13.00
CA GLN A 492 -55.41 -75.36 13.80
C GLN A 492 -55.46 -74.03 13.04
N ARG A 493 -55.16 -74.06 11.73
CA ARG A 493 -55.22 -72.86 10.88
C ARG A 493 -56.65 -72.34 10.70
N VAL A 494 -57.62 -73.23 10.53
CA VAL A 494 -59.05 -72.87 10.49
C VAL A 494 -59.51 -72.29 11.82
N ASN A 495 -59.10 -72.88 12.95
CA ASN A 495 -59.44 -72.37 14.27
C ASN A 495 -58.84 -70.97 14.52
N HIS A 496 -57.59 -70.74 14.09
CA HIS A 496 -56.95 -69.44 14.18
C HIS A 496 -57.70 -68.38 13.36
N LEU A 497 -58.00 -68.68 12.09
CA LEU A 497 -58.77 -67.78 11.22
C LEU A 497 -60.18 -67.54 11.76
N CYS A 498 -60.84 -68.55 12.34
CA CYS A 498 -62.16 -68.39 12.96
C CYS A 498 -62.10 -67.45 14.18
N MET A 499 -61.01 -67.50 14.94
CA MET A 499 -60.79 -66.63 16.10
C MET A 499 -60.51 -65.18 15.67
N GLU A 500 -59.68 -64.98 14.63
CA GLU A 500 -59.45 -63.67 14.01
C GLU A 500 -60.73 -63.09 13.41
N ASN A 501 -61.52 -63.90 12.70
CA ASN A 501 -62.79 -63.47 12.11
C ASN A 501 -63.80 -63.08 13.20
N ARG A 502 -63.84 -63.80 14.33
CA ARG A 502 -64.66 -63.44 15.48
C ARG A 502 -64.24 -62.11 16.10
N LEU A 503 -62.93 -61.85 16.26
CA LEU A 503 -62.42 -60.57 16.76
C LEU A 503 -62.72 -59.42 15.80
N ALA A 504 -62.56 -59.64 14.49
CA ALA A 504 -62.89 -58.66 13.46
C ALA A 504 -64.40 -58.33 13.46
N ASN A 505 -65.27 -59.33 13.56
CA ASN A 505 -66.72 -59.11 13.66
C ASN A 505 -67.11 -58.40 14.96
N GLN A 506 -66.41 -58.66 16.07
CA GLN A 506 -66.62 -57.94 17.33
C GLN A 506 -66.21 -56.47 17.20
N LYS A 507 -65.10 -56.19 16.50
CA LYS A 507 -64.65 -54.84 16.17
C LYS A 507 -65.63 -54.11 15.24
N ILE A 508 -66.18 -54.81 14.24
CA ILE A 508 -67.19 -54.26 13.34
C ILE A 508 -68.46 -53.94 14.12
N LEU A 509 -68.91 -54.82 15.03
CA LEU A 509 -70.09 -54.55 15.86
C LEU A 509 -69.88 -53.38 16.84
N GLU A 510 -68.68 -53.24 17.39
CA GLU A 510 -68.28 -52.08 18.21
C GLU A 510 -68.29 -50.78 17.38
N LEU A 511 -67.72 -50.81 16.17
CA LEU A 511 -67.71 -49.66 15.25
C LEU A 511 -69.11 -49.33 14.72
N GLU A 512 -69.95 -50.32 14.43
CA GLU A 512 -71.35 -50.14 14.04
C GLU A 512 -72.15 -49.55 15.19
N LYS A 513 -71.91 -49.99 16.43
CA LYS A 513 -72.51 -49.39 17.62
C LYS A 513 -72.04 -47.95 17.86
N GLU A 514 -70.75 -47.65 17.65
CA GLU A 514 -70.22 -46.27 17.71
C GLU A 514 -70.81 -45.38 16.60
N VAL A 515 -71.08 -45.92 15.41
CA VAL A 515 -71.72 -45.21 14.29
C VAL A 515 -73.23 -45.04 14.49
N GLN A 516 -73.89 -45.99 15.17
CA GLN A 516 -75.33 -45.99 15.41
C GLN A 516 -75.73 -45.21 16.68
N GLU A 517 -74.86 -45.16 17.70
CA GLU A 517 -75.02 -44.35 18.93
C GLU A 517 -74.41 -42.94 18.80
N GLY A 518 -73.47 -42.72 17.86
CA GLY A 518 -72.86 -41.43 17.54
C GLY A 518 -73.61 -40.65 16.45
N GLY A 519 -74.82 -40.21 16.71
CA GLY A 519 -75.64 -39.47 15.75
C GLY A 519 -74.95 -38.22 15.18
N GLY A 520 -74.64 -38.21 13.87
CA GLY A 520 -74.52 -37.05 12.96
C GLY A 520 -73.61 -35.85 13.31
N ALA A 521 -73.04 -35.76 14.51
CA ALA A 521 -72.25 -34.65 15.00
C ALA A 521 -70.75 -34.90 14.78
N GLY A 522 -70.26 -36.12 15.02
CA GLY A 522 -68.85 -36.48 14.83
C GLY A 522 -68.39 -36.39 13.37
N LEU A 523 -69.24 -36.81 12.41
CA LEU A 523 -68.95 -36.67 10.98
C LEU A 523 -68.97 -35.20 10.52
N ARG A 524 -69.88 -34.38 11.05
CA ARG A 524 -69.89 -32.93 10.78
C ARG A 524 -68.67 -32.24 11.36
N GLN A 525 -68.29 -32.54 12.59
CA GLN A 525 -67.08 -32.01 13.23
C GLN A 525 -65.83 -32.34 12.41
N ARG A 526 -65.67 -33.60 11.98
CA ARG A 526 -64.53 -34.03 11.17
C ARG A 526 -64.48 -33.37 9.79
N LEU A 527 -65.64 -33.12 9.20
CA LEU A 527 -65.74 -32.42 7.91
C LEU A 527 -65.40 -30.93 8.06
N THR A 528 -65.81 -30.29 9.16
CA THR A 528 -65.40 -28.93 9.53
C THR A 528 -63.89 -28.86 9.81
N ASP A 529 -63.33 -29.84 10.53
CA ASP A 529 -61.89 -29.89 10.82
C ASP A 529 -61.06 -30.07 9.53
N LEU A 530 -61.50 -30.93 8.61
CA LEU A 530 -60.87 -31.11 7.31
C LEU A 530 -60.99 -29.86 6.43
N GLN A 531 -62.12 -29.14 6.48
CA GLN A 531 -62.27 -27.85 5.81
C GLN A 531 -61.34 -26.78 6.41
N GLY A 532 -61.16 -26.77 7.74
CA GLY A 532 -60.21 -25.90 8.42
C GLY A 532 -58.76 -26.20 8.02
N GLN A 533 -58.38 -27.48 7.97
CA GLN A 533 -57.05 -27.90 7.50
C GLN A 533 -56.83 -27.54 6.03
N LEU A 534 -57.84 -27.69 5.17
CA LEU A 534 -57.77 -27.27 3.77
C LEU A 534 -57.55 -25.76 3.66
N HIS A 535 -58.24 -24.95 4.46
CA HIS A 535 -58.09 -23.49 4.45
C HIS A 535 -56.71 -23.05 4.96
N ILE A 536 -56.17 -23.72 5.98
CA ILE A 536 -54.80 -23.46 6.46
C ILE A 536 -53.78 -23.82 5.38
N ALA A 537 -53.93 -24.98 4.74
CA ALA A 537 -53.06 -25.42 3.65
C ALA A 537 -53.16 -24.48 2.42
N GLN A 538 -54.34 -23.95 2.12
CA GLN A 538 -54.54 -22.93 1.09
C GLN A 538 -53.82 -21.62 1.43
N GLY A 539 -53.94 -21.13 2.67
CA GLY A 539 -53.21 -19.93 3.11
C GLY A 539 -51.69 -20.12 3.15
N GLU A 540 -51.20 -21.32 3.45
CA GLU A 540 -49.77 -21.65 3.33
C GLU A 540 -49.30 -21.71 1.88
N LYS A 541 -50.13 -22.25 0.98
CA LYS A 541 -49.87 -22.25 -0.46
C LYS A 541 -49.78 -20.81 -1.00
N GLU A 542 -50.72 -19.95 -0.65
CA GLU A 542 -50.72 -18.53 -1.04
C GLU A 542 -49.48 -17.81 -0.51
N ARG A 543 -49.12 -18.01 0.76
CA ARG A 543 -47.86 -17.46 1.32
C ARG A 543 -46.62 -17.94 0.56
N ARG A 544 -46.56 -19.22 0.18
CA ARG A 544 -45.45 -19.76 -0.63
C ARG A 544 -45.44 -19.16 -2.04
N VAL A 545 -46.61 -18.93 -2.64
CA VAL A 545 -46.71 -18.28 -3.96
C VAL A 545 -46.20 -16.84 -3.88
N SER A 546 -46.62 -16.04 -2.90
CA SER A 546 -46.12 -14.67 -2.73
C SER A 546 -44.60 -14.63 -2.49
N GLN A 547 -44.06 -15.57 -1.70
CA GLN A 547 -42.62 -15.69 -1.51
C GLN A 547 -41.89 -16.06 -2.82
N LEU A 548 -42.48 -16.90 -3.68
CA LEU A 548 -41.91 -17.20 -4.99
C LEU A 548 -41.94 -15.99 -5.91
N GLU A 549 -43.03 -15.23 -5.94
CA GLU A 549 -43.14 -13.99 -6.71
C GLU A 549 -42.11 -12.94 -6.27
N GLU A 550 -41.93 -12.73 -4.96
CA GLU A 550 -40.88 -11.85 -4.41
C GLU A 550 -39.47 -12.30 -4.83
N ARG A 551 -39.21 -13.62 -4.82
CA ARG A 551 -37.93 -14.18 -5.26
C ARG A 551 -37.73 -14.02 -6.77
N GLU A 552 -38.78 -14.17 -7.57
CA GLU A 552 -38.73 -13.96 -9.02
C GLU A 552 -38.43 -12.50 -9.35
N VAL A 553 -39.04 -11.55 -8.65
CA VAL A 553 -38.74 -10.10 -8.78
C VAL A 553 -37.27 -9.84 -8.41
N SER A 554 -36.79 -10.35 -7.28
CA SER A 554 -35.39 -10.20 -6.87
C SER A 554 -34.41 -10.82 -7.88
N ILE A 555 -34.75 -11.97 -8.47
CA ILE A 555 -33.95 -12.59 -9.54
C ILE A 555 -33.96 -11.71 -10.79
N ALA A 556 -35.09 -11.09 -11.16
CA ALA A 556 -35.17 -10.18 -12.30
C ALA A 556 -34.31 -8.93 -12.10
N GLU A 557 -34.33 -8.34 -10.89
CA GLU A 557 -33.46 -7.21 -10.53
C GLU A 557 -31.98 -7.58 -10.59
N HIS A 558 -31.61 -8.76 -10.07
CA HIS A 558 -30.24 -9.26 -10.16
C HIS A 558 -29.81 -9.50 -11.62
N LYS A 559 -30.68 -10.05 -12.47
CA LYS A 559 -30.41 -10.20 -13.91
C LYS A 559 -30.19 -8.85 -14.59
N GLN A 560 -31.00 -7.84 -14.27
CA GLN A 560 -30.81 -6.49 -14.82
C GLN A 560 -29.49 -5.87 -14.36
N LYS A 561 -29.12 -6.07 -13.09
CA LYS A 561 -27.84 -5.60 -12.55
C LYS A 561 -26.65 -6.30 -13.20
N ILE A 562 -26.74 -7.60 -13.46
CA ILE A 562 -25.72 -8.36 -14.18
C ILE A 562 -25.58 -7.82 -15.61
N ALA A 563 -26.69 -7.62 -16.34
CA ALA A 563 -26.66 -7.08 -17.69
C ALA A 563 -26.02 -5.68 -17.76
N ALA A 564 -26.33 -4.80 -16.80
CA ALA A 564 -25.71 -3.48 -16.70
C ALA A 564 -24.20 -3.58 -16.41
N LEU A 565 -23.78 -4.49 -15.53
CA LEU A 565 -22.36 -4.72 -15.25
C LEU A 565 -21.63 -5.28 -16.48
N GLU A 566 -22.23 -6.21 -17.21
CA GLU A 566 -21.68 -6.75 -18.46
C GLU A 566 -21.53 -5.66 -19.53
N GLU A 567 -22.47 -4.73 -19.64
CA GLU A 567 -22.36 -3.58 -20.54
C GLU A 567 -21.22 -2.64 -20.12
N THR A 568 -21.09 -2.35 -18.83
CA THR A 568 -19.96 -1.55 -18.33
C THR A 568 -18.62 -2.22 -18.56
N LEU A 569 -18.54 -3.55 -18.42
CA LEU A 569 -17.34 -4.33 -18.69
C LEU A 569 -16.98 -4.26 -20.18
N ARG A 570 -17.95 -4.48 -21.09
CA ARG A 570 -17.74 -4.34 -22.54
C ARG A 570 -17.26 -2.94 -22.92
N ARG A 571 -17.81 -1.89 -22.29
CA ARG A 571 -17.36 -0.51 -22.53
C ARG A 571 -15.91 -0.32 -22.08
N LYS A 572 -15.52 -0.89 -20.93
CA LYS A 572 -14.14 -0.85 -20.44
C LYS A 572 -13.18 -1.66 -21.30
N ASP A 573 -13.59 -2.81 -21.81
CA ASP A 573 -12.79 -3.59 -22.76
C ASP A 573 -12.54 -2.81 -24.06
N ALA A 574 -13.57 -2.11 -24.57
CA ALA A 574 -13.42 -1.26 -25.75
C ALA A 574 -12.49 -0.05 -25.49
N GLU A 575 -12.61 0.60 -24.33
CA GLU A 575 -11.68 1.66 -23.91
C GLU A 575 -10.24 1.14 -23.83
N PHE A 576 -10.04 -0.06 -23.29
CA PHE A 576 -8.72 -0.71 -23.17
C PHE A 576 -8.13 -1.04 -24.54
N GLN A 577 -8.90 -1.62 -25.45
CA GLN A 577 -8.46 -1.89 -26.83
C GLN A 577 -8.06 -0.60 -27.56
N ALA A 578 -8.85 0.47 -27.42
CA ALA A 578 -8.51 1.76 -28.03
C ALA A 578 -7.20 2.34 -27.45
N LEU A 579 -6.95 2.14 -26.16
CA LEU A 579 -5.72 2.55 -25.50
C LEU A 579 -4.52 1.72 -25.97
N GLU A 580 -4.67 0.40 -26.08
CA GLU A 580 -3.65 -0.50 -26.64
C GLU A 580 -3.28 -0.12 -28.08
N GLU A 581 -4.26 0.22 -28.92
CA GLU A 581 -4.00 0.69 -30.28
C GLU A 581 -3.23 2.01 -30.30
N ARG A 582 -3.53 2.95 -29.39
CA ARG A 582 -2.75 4.19 -29.26
C ARG A 582 -1.32 3.90 -28.82
N TYR A 583 -1.12 3.04 -27.82
CA TYR A 583 0.22 2.63 -27.40
C TYR A 583 0.99 1.93 -28.51
N ARG A 584 0.33 1.05 -29.28
CA ARG A 584 0.93 0.40 -30.45
C ARG A 584 1.40 1.44 -31.47
N LYS A 585 0.58 2.45 -31.78
CA LYS A 585 0.95 3.57 -32.68
C LYS A 585 2.13 4.38 -32.16
N TYR A 586 2.18 4.66 -30.85
CA TYR A 586 3.33 5.36 -30.25
C TYR A 586 4.61 4.53 -30.35
N ILE A 587 4.53 3.22 -30.09
CA ILE A 587 5.67 2.31 -30.23
C ILE A 587 6.13 2.24 -31.70
N GLU A 588 5.21 2.18 -32.66
CA GLU A 588 5.55 2.20 -34.09
C GLU A 588 6.21 3.52 -34.51
N LYS A 589 5.71 4.67 -34.03
CA LYS A 589 6.35 5.98 -34.24
C LYS A 589 7.76 6.01 -33.65
N ALA A 590 7.94 5.55 -32.41
CA ALA A 590 9.25 5.45 -31.78
C ALA A 590 10.19 4.55 -32.59
N LYS A 591 9.72 3.39 -33.05
CA LYS A 591 10.48 2.49 -33.94
C LYS A 591 10.85 3.17 -35.26
N SER A 592 9.95 3.96 -35.87
CA SER A 592 10.27 4.70 -37.10
C SER A 592 11.32 5.78 -36.88
N VAL A 593 11.25 6.52 -35.76
CA VAL A 593 12.23 7.54 -35.40
C VAL A 593 13.59 6.90 -35.14
N ILE A 594 13.63 5.79 -34.39
CA ILE A 594 14.85 5.00 -34.18
C ILE A 594 15.42 4.53 -35.52
N LYS A 595 14.58 4.04 -36.44
CA LYS A 595 15.02 3.60 -37.77
C LYS A 595 15.59 4.75 -38.62
N THR A 596 15.03 5.95 -38.54
CA THR A 596 15.57 7.14 -39.22
C THR A 596 16.85 7.67 -38.58
N LEU A 597 17.02 7.43 -37.27
CA LEU A 597 18.22 7.79 -36.52
C LEU A 597 19.31 6.69 -36.57
N ASP A 598 19.00 5.50 -37.10
CA ASP A 598 19.96 4.40 -37.23
C ASP A 598 21.06 4.79 -38.25
N PRO A 599 22.31 4.97 -37.81
CA PRO A 599 23.40 5.46 -38.66
C PRO A 599 23.69 4.57 -39.87
N LYS A 600 23.21 3.33 -39.89
CA LYS A 600 23.44 2.37 -40.98
C LYS A 600 22.49 2.53 -42.17
N GLN A 601 21.38 3.26 -42.04
CA GLN A 601 20.37 3.40 -43.10
C GLN A 601 20.22 4.82 -43.65
N ASN A 602 20.98 5.80 -43.14
CA ASN A 602 20.87 7.21 -43.53
C ASN A 602 21.98 7.63 -44.53
N PRO A 603 21.67 8.31 -45.67
CA PRO A 603 22.67 8.79 -46.64
C PRO A 603 23.74 9.73 -46.07
N GLY A 604 23.51 10.35 -44.90
CA GLY A 604 24.50 11.14 -44.17
C GLY A 604 25.67 10.33 -43.56
N SER A 605 25.63 9.00 -43.61
CA SER A 605 26.69 8.15 -43.09
C SER A 605 27.99 8.20 -43.93
N ALA A 606 27.94 8.62 -45.18
CA ALA A 606 29.14 8.69 -46.04
C ALA A 606 30.06 9.85 -45.62
N GLU A 607 29.51 11.06 -45.45
CA GLU A 607 30.28 12.21 -44.96
C GLU A 607 30.75 12.01 -43.52
N ALA A 608 29.91 11.45 -42.65
CA ALA A 608 30.31 11.14 -41.27
C ALA A 608 31.39 10.04 -41.20
N ALA A 609 31.46 9.11 -42.15
CA ALA A 609 32.54 8.13 -42.24
C ALA A 609 33.85 8.78 -42.75
N VAL A 610 33.76 9.66 -43.75
CA VAL A 610 34.91 10.42 -44.27
C VAL A 610 35.49 11.34 -43.20
N LEU A 611 34.65 12.08 -42.48
CA LEU A 611 35.08 12.95 -41.39
C LEU A 611 35.72 12.18 -40.23
N ARG A 612 35.22 10.98 -39.91
CA ARG A 612 35.86 10.10 -38.92
C ARG A 612 37.23 9.62 -39.38
N SER A 613 37.40 9.27 -40.66
CA SER A 613 38.70 8.90 -41.22
C SER A 613 39.69 10.08 -41.19
N GLN A 614 39.24 11.27 -41.57
CA GLN A 614 40.05 12.49 -41.54
C GLN A 614 40.45 12.88 -40.12
N LEU A 615 39.55 12.73 -39.13
CA LEU A 615 39.88 12.97 -37.73
C LEU A 615 40.96 11.99 -37.23
N LEU A 616 40.87 10.72 -37.62
CA LEU A 616 41.86 9.70 -37.24
C LEU A 616 43.25 9.99 -37.84
N GLU A 617 43.30 10.42 -39.11
CA GLU A 617 44.54 10.87 -39.75
C GLU A 617 45.12 12.12 -39.10
N LYS A 618 44.27 13.08 -38.71
CA LYS A 618 44.70 14.30 -38.00
C LYS A 618 45.23 14.00 -36.60
N HIS A 619 44.61 13.07 -35.87
CA HIS A 619 45.12 12.64 -34.55
C HIS A 619 46.49 11.99 -34.68
N LYS A 620 46.66 11.10 -35.67
CA LYS A 620 47.96 10.46 -35.92
C LYS A 620 49.05 11.49 -36.26
N LEU A 621 48.72 12.48 -37.10
CA LEU A 621 49.66 13.55 -37.44
C LEU A 621 50.04 14.42 -36.21
N ILE A 622 49.08 14.66 -35.31
CA ILE A 622 49.36 15.39 -34.06
C ILE A 622 50.31 14.59 -33.18
N GLU A 623 50.08 13.28 -33.03
CA GLU A 623 50.94 12.38 -32.27
C GLU A 623 52.38 12.37 -32.83
N ASP A 624 52.54 12.24 -34.16
CA ASP A 624 53.84 12.29 -34.82
C ASP A 624 54.56 13.65 -34.58
N LEU A 625 53.83 14.78 -34.63
CA LEU A 625 54.38 16.11 -34.38
C LEU A 625 54.75 16.34 -32.91
N GLU A 626 54.00 15.76 -31.98
CA GLU A 626 54.32 15.80 -30.55
C GLU A 626 55.59 15.02 -30.24
N GLU A 627 55.77 13.84 -30.85
CA GLU A 627 57.01 13.06 -30.76
C GLU A 627 58.22 13.83 -31.33
N GLU A 628 58.05 14.46 -32.51
CA GLU A 628 59.12 15.25 -33.14
C GLU A 628 59.51 16.47 -32.29
N LYS A 629 58.53 17.13 -31.65
CA LYS A 629 58.76 18.25 -30.74
C LYS A 629 59.53 17.82 -29.49
N GLU A 630 59.15 16.70 -28.87
CA GLU A 630 59.86 16.16 -27.71
C GLU A 630 61.29 15.74 -28.07
N HIS A 631 61.50 15.12 -29.24
CA HIS A 631 62.84 14.82 -29.73
C HIS A 631 63.68 16.09 -29.94
N THR A 632 63.10 17.13 -30.52
CA THR A 632 63.78 18.43 -30.74
C THR A 632 64.12 19.12 -29.41
N ARG A 633 63.22 19.07 -28.42
CA ARG A 633 63.48 19.57 -27.07
C ARG A 633 64.63 18.82 -26.40
N ALA A 634 64.62 17.49 -26.44
CA ALA A 634 65.68 16.67 -25.88
C ALA A 634 67.05 16.95 -26.54
N PHE A 635 67.04 17.19 -27.86
CA PHE A 635 68.25 17.58 -28.59
C PHE A 635 68.76 18.96 -28.15
N HIS A 636 67.89 19.97 -28.03
CA HIS A 636 68.28 21.30 -27.53
C HIS A 636 68.84 21.24 -26.11
N GLU A 637 68.23 20.46 -25.20
CA GLU A 637 68.77 20.28 -23.85
C GLU A 637 70.17 19.64 -23.86
N MET A 638 70.41 18.70 -24.76
CA MET A 638 71.74 18.10 -24.93
C MET A 638 72.75 19.12 -25.46
N GLU A 639 72.37 19.95 -26.44
CA GLU A 639 73.22 21.03 -26.95
C GLU A 639 73.53 22.06 -25.86
N GLU A 640 72.55 22.48 -25.06
CA GLU A 640 72.75 23.39 -23.92
C GLU A 640 73.74 22.80 -22.91
N LYS A 641 73.60 21.51 -22.55
CA LYS A 641 74.54 20.83 -21.65
C LYS A 641 75.95 20.80 -22.23
N LEU A 642 76.10 20.57 -23.53
CA LEU A 642 77.39 20.59 -24.21
C LEU A 642 77.99 22.00 -24.25
N MET A 643 77.19 23.03 -24.53
CA MET A 643 77.63 24.43 -24.52
C MET A 643 78.08 24.86 -23.12
N VAL A 644 77.32 24.52 -22.09
CA VAL A 644 77.67 24.80 -20.68
C VAL A 644 78.98 24.08 -20.32
N ALA A 645 79.12 22.79 -20.65
CA ALA A 645 80.36 22.05 -20.39
C ALA A 645 81.56 22.66 -21.13
N ALA A 646 81.39 23.06 -22.39
CA ALA A 646 82.43 23.73 -23.17
C ALA A 646 82.81 25.09 -22.55
N PHE A 647 81.83 25.87 -22.09
CA PHE A 647 82.05 27.15 -21.44
C PHE A 647 82.81 26.99 -20.11
N TYR A 648 82.42 26.03 -19.26
CA TYR A 648 83.14 25.73 -18.01
C TYR A 648 84.57 25.29 -18.28
N LYS A 649 84.79 24.42 -19.28
CA LYS A 649 86.12 23.98 -19.69
C LYS A 649 86.98 25.15 -20.20
N LEU A 650 86.40 26.04 -21.01
CA LEU A 650 87.10 27.23 -21.50
C LEU A 650 87.43 28.20 -20.35
N SER A 651 86.47 28.45 -19.46
CA SER A 651 86.63 29.34 -18.30
C SER A 651 87.74 28.84 -17.37
N THR A 652 87.76 27.54 -17.06
CA THR A 652 88.82 26.92 -16.24
C THR A 652 90.18 26.99 -16.90
N VAL A 653 90.28 26.78 -18.22
CA VAL A 653 91.53 26.97 -18.98
C VAL A 653 92.00 28.42 -18.90
N ARG A 654 91.11 29.40 -19.11
CA ARG A 654 91.46 30.83 -19.03
C ARG A 654 91.88 31.26 -17.62
N GLN A 655 91.22 30.75 -16.58
CA GLN A 655 91.62 30.98 -15.20
C GLN A 655 92.99 30.39 -14.90
N ARG A 656 93.28 29.17 -15.38
CA ARG A 656 94.59 28.54 -15.24
C ARG A 656 95.67 29.33 -16.00
N GLU A 657 95.43 29.73 -17.24
CA GLU A 657 96.33 30.63 -18.00
C GLU A 657 96.58 31.95 -17.27
N ALA A 658 95.55 32.55 -16.66
CA ALA A 658 95.70 33.78 -15.89
C ALA A 658 96.54 33.58 -14.61
N LEU A 659 96.36 32.45 -13.92
CA LEU A 659 97.19 32.06 -12.77
C LEU A 659 98.63 31.78 -13.19
N ASP A 660 98.84 31.04 -14.27
CA ASP A 660 100.16 30.74 -14.83
C ASP A 660 100.86 32.03 -15.28
N ASN A 661 100.14 32.97 -15.89
CA ASN A 661 100.66 34.29 -16.23
C ASN A 661 101.02 35.12 -14.99
N ARG A 662 100.23 35.05 -13.91
CA ARG A 662 100.56 35.72 -12.63
C ARG A 662 101.77 35.07 -11.96
N LEU A 663 101.88 33.74 -11.99
CA LEU A 663 103.03 33.01 -11.49
C LEU A 663 104.28 33.30 -12.34
N ALA A 664 104.15 33.36 -13.66
CA ALA A 664 105.21 33.77 -14.58
C ALA A 664 105.60 35.23 -14.34
N ALA A 665 104.65 36.14 -14.09
CA ALA A 665 104.94 37.53 -13.73
C ALA A 665 105.71 37.63 -12.40
N LEU A 666 105.32 36.85 -11.39
CA LEU A 666 106.04 36.76 -10.11
C LEU A 666 107.44 36.14 -10.28
N SER A 667 107.58 35.13 -11.14
CA SER A 667 108.86 34.47 -11.47
C SER A 667 109.77 35.37 -12.31
N SER A 668 109.21 36.25 -13.14
CA SER A 668 109.93 37.24 -13.95
C SER A 668 110.29 38.53 -13.20
N GLY A 669 109.67 38.75 -12.03
CA GLY A 669 109.89 39.91 -11.17
C GLY A 669 111.08 39.79 -10.22
N GLN A 670 111.60 38.59 -10.00
CA GLN A 670 112.86 38.37 -9.28
C GLN A 670 114.00 38.15 -10.30
N GLY A 671 114.61 39.23 -10.77
CA GLY A 671 115.94 39.14 -11.42
C GLY A 671 116.11 39.78 -12.81
N GLN A 672 115.44 40.88 -13.14
CA GLN A 672 115.79 41.65 -14.35
C GLN A 672 115.87 43.15 -14.03
N SER A 673 117.10 43.68 -14.09
CA SER A 673 117.46 45.07 -13.81
C SER A 673 116.80 46.05 -14.79
N PHE A 674 116.66 47.31 -14.38
CA PHE A 674 116.05 48.42 -15.12
C PHE A 674 116.51 48.52 -16.60
N LEU A 675 117.74 48.12 -16.91
CA LEU A 675 118.32 48.11 -18.26
C LEU A 675 117.78 46.98 -19.19
N ALA A 676 117.08 45.98 -18.66
CA ALA A 676 116.46 44.92 -19.45
C ALA A 676 115.08 45.32 -20.00
N ARG A 677 114.32 46.18 -19.29
CA ARG A 677 113.01 46.68 -19.74
C ARG A 677 113.10 47.67 -20.92
N GLN A 678 114.24 48.34 -21.09
CA GLN A 678 114.42 49.30 -22.19
C GLN A 678 114.77 48.65 -23.54
N ARG A 679 114.99 47.32 -23.58
CA ARG A 679 115.33 46.57 -24.80
C ARG A 679 114.17 45.83 -25.46
N GLN A 680 112.95 45.90 -24.91
CA GLN A 680 111.75 45.27 -25.49
C GLN A 680 110.76 46.29 -26.07
N ALA A 681 111.25 47.42 -26.56
CA ALA A 681 110.50 48.17 -27.56
C ALA A 681 110.48 47.36 -28.86
N THR A 682 109.34 47.40 -29.56
CA THR A 682 109.05 46.84 -30.89
C THR A 682 108.68 45.34 -30.95
N ARG A 683 107.37 45.07 -31.03
CA ARG A 683 106.75 44.44 -32.23
C ARG A 683 105.22 44.45 -32.12
N ARG A 684 104.60 45.29 -32.95
CA ARG A 684 103.22 45.14 -33.43
C ARG A 684 103.10 43.77 -34.09
N THR A 685 102.11 42.97 -33.72
CA THR A 685 101.60 41.92 -34.61
C THR A 685 100.09 41.84 -34.50
N THR A 686 99.46 42.19 -35.60
CA THR A 686 98.07 41.97 -35.99
C THR A 686 97.70 40.49 -35.94
N GLN A 687 96.61 40.12 -35.27
CA GLN A 687 95.94 38.84 -35.49
C GLN A 687 94.57 39.10 -36.13
N HIS A 688 94.45 38.63 -37.38
CA HIS A 688 93.19 38.41 -38.08
C HIS A 688 92.31 37.45 -37.28
N GLN A 689 91.07 37.84 -37.01
CA GLN A 689 89.99 36.92 -36.68
C GLN A 689 89.24 36.57 -37.96
N HIS A 690 89.43 35.34 -38.45
CA HIS A 690 88.47 34.69 -39.32
C HIS A 690 87.35 34.14 -38.42
N PHE A 691 86.14 34.67 -38.59
CA PHE A 691 84.93 34.05 -38.06
C PHE A 691 84.44 33.06 -39.11
N ASP A 692 84.52 31.77 -38.81
CA ASP A 692 83.76 30.74 -39.52
C ASP A 692 82.37 30.65 -38.91
N SER A 693 81.38 30.78 -39.78
CA SER A 693 79.97 30.57 -39.50
C SER A 693 79.68 29.08 -39.32
N ARG A 694 78.99 28.74 -38.24
CA ARG A 694 77.84 27.83 -38.25
C ARG A 694 76.77 28.37 -37.33
#